data_AF-A0A3M7CM03-F1
#
_entry.id   AF-A0A3M7CM03-F1
#
_cell.length_a   1.000
_cell.length_b   1.000
_cell.length_c   1.000
_cell.angle_alpha   90.00
_cell.angle_beta   90.00
_cell.angle_gamma   90.00
#
_symmetry.space_group_name_H-M   'P 1'
#
loop_
_entity.id
_entity.type
_entity.pdbx_description
1 polymer ?
#
loop_
_entity_poly.entity_id
_entity_poly.type
_entity_poly.pdbx_seq_one_letter_code
_entity_poly.pdbx_strand_id
1 'polypeptide(L)'
;MDVSDSNTTTSLGSDVLMQSDGLDNGSDFNEKDDQVAIITPDTNDADSMVEDTDPAAEPAPPLATDHEEMKNRFMPAHPDYETEAEAVFSWDITNWRSLPKRTHGPVFHCAGHPWRILFFPAGNSASESVSFYLEQGFENEKPPEDWYACAQFMLVLHNPNDPSMYVQHVAQHRFTADEGDWGFTRFADKNRIFAQKFDGFDRPLVEGDCARMTAYVRVLKDPTGVLWHNFINYDSKKETGMVGLRNQGATCYLNSLLQSLFLTGAFRKAVYQIPTATEKDREVSQSAYALQRLFYRLQTDQSAVSTQELTHSFGWESRQIFEQQDVQELSRILMDKLEARMRGTEAEDALPKMFVGKMKTYLRCINVDYESSRTEDFWDLQLNVSGCKSLHDSFKNYIEVETLEGDNKYAAEGYGLQDAKKGVIFESFPSILHLQLKRFEYDFQRDAMMKVNDRYEFPEVFDASPYLDDDADKSEPYIYHLHGVLVHSGDLNAGHYYAFLKPEKNGQFYRFDDDRVTRATSREATEENFGGDYQINGQLQKGQNPYTRQWSTKRSNNAYMLVYIRESRLDQIMPEESKIPPPEHLPARIAEEKALAEKKRKEREEAHLYMQVLVATEKHFKAYQGADLIPWAEYGADEQEEPAAPKAHRLLRSMTVSDFTKMMTKEYGAEEGTLRPWIMVNRQNGTVRPDHPLTWPDMTLEEAANKFSTRTGGFRVFLEAAEKDADGKPIWPSEEPVSAPSSPMTNGNAMTMQQQQQQRPIMIFLKYFDVDKQQLNGLGHIYMSPLDKAEKIAPHILRIMGWEEGVSLELYEEIKQTYIERMKPKNTLIASEIQDGDIIVFQRHLSEDEQVSIRQIQPTA
;
A
#
# COMPACT_ATOMS: atom_id res chain seq x y z
N MET A 1 -18.15 -52.23 -29.59
CA MET A 1 -19.26 -51.88 -30.49
C MET A 1 -19.82 -50.56 -29.98
N ASP A 2 -19.58 -49.37 -30.50
CA ASP A 2 -18.78 -48.81 -31.60
C ASP A 2 -18.56 -47.32 -31.18
N VAL A 3 -17.34 -46.80 -31.09
CA VAL A 3 -16.61 -46.00 -32.10
C VAL A 3 -17.47 -44.91 -32.79
N SER A 4 -17.19 -43.63 -32.53
CA SER A 4 -16.60 -42.71 -33.53
C SER A 4 -16.50 -41.25 -33.06
N ASP A 5 -15.34 -40.67 -33.35
CA ASP A 5 -14.85 -39.30 -33.12
C ASP A 5 -15.62 -38.17 -33.85
N SER A 6 -15.45 -36.93 -33.38
CA SER A 6 -14.84 -35.86 -34.20
C SER A 6 -14.52 -34.58 -33.41
N ASN A 7 -13.27 -34.14 -33.59
CA ASN A 7 -12.69 -32.86 -33.16
C ASN A 7 -13.33 -31.64 -33.85
N THR A 8 -13.38 -30.49 -33.17
CA THR A 8 -12.70 -29.28 -33.67
C THR A 8 -12.45 -28.25 -32.58
N THR A 9 -11.16 -27.96 -32.41
CA THR A 9 -10.52 -26.89 -31.64
C THR A 9 -10.64 -25.52 -32.33
N THR A 10 -10.83 -24.47 -31.54
CA THR A 10 -10.23 -23.13 -31.80
C THR A 10 -9.91 -22.46 -30.47
N SER A 11 -8.62 -22.44 -30.14
CA SER A 11 -8.03 -21.61 -29.09
C SER A 11 -7.74 -20.21 -29.64
N LEU A 12 -7.94 -19.16 -28.85
CA LEU A 12 -7.12 -17.94 -28.87
C LEU A 12 -7.14 -17.38 -27.44
N GLY A 13 -5.95 -17.29 -26.84
CA GLY A 13 -5.74 -17.10 -25.42
C GLY A 13 -5.73 -15.66 -24.92
N SER A 14 -5.64 -15.55 -23.59
CA SER A 14 -5.21 -14.34 -22.88
C SER A 14 -4.59 -14.74 -21.55
N ASP A 15 -3.34 -15.19 -21.59
CA ASP A 15 -2.44 -15.15 -20.44
C ASP A 15 -1.92 -13.71 -20.31
N VAL A 16 -2.33 -13.00 -19.26
CA VAL A 16 -1.62 -11.82 -18.75
C VAL A 16 -1.48 -11.98 -17.25
N LEU A 17 -0.37 -12.60 -16.87
CA LEU A 17 0.24 -12.53 -15.55
C LEU A 17 0.66 -11.07 -15.31
N MET A 18 0.01 -10.36 -14.38
CA MET A 18 0.53 -9.09 -13.89
C MET A 18 1.35 -9.32 -12.62
N GLN A 19 2.66 -9.09 -12.78
CA GLN A 19 3.67 -9.06 -11.74
C GLN A 19 3.48 -7.85 -10.83
N SER A 20 3.63 -8.12 -9.54
CA SER A 20 3.76 -7.16 -8.47
C SER A 20 5.14 -6.50 -8.50
N ASP A 21 5.22 -5.24 -8.92
CA ASP A 21 6.44 -4.44 -8.81
C ASP A 21 6.31 -3.46 -7.64
N GLY A 22 6.87 -3.86 -6.50
CA GLY A 22 7.37 -2.94 -5.50
C GLY A 22 8.82 -2.60 -5.83
N LEU A 23 9.06 -1.37 -6.28
CA LEU A 23 10.40 -0.80 -6.39
C LEU A 23 10.40 0.59 -5.76
N ASP A 24 10.91 0.60 -4.54
CA ASP A 24 11.48 1.75 -3.85
C ASP A 24 12.75 2.17 -4.62
N ASN A 25 12.75 3.37 -5.17
CA ASN A 25 13.93 4.00 -5.77
C ASN A 25 14.00 5.43 -5.28
N GLY A 26 14.92 5.66 -4.33
CA GLY A 26 15.37 6.98 -3.95
C GLY A 26 16.08 7.67 -5.12
N SER A 27 15.64 8.88 -5.43
CA SER A 27 16.43 9.87 -6.14
C SER A 27 16.16 11.24 -5.53
N ASP A 28 17.11 11.71 -4.73
CA ASP A 28 17.24 13.12 -4.35
C ASP A 28 17.41 13.96 -5.63
N PHE A 29 16.40 14.77 -5.95
CA PHE A 29 16.57 15.96 -6.78
C PHE A 29 16.00 17.15 -6.03
N ASN A 30 16.90 18.03 -5.63
CA ASN A 30 16.65 19.26 -4.91
C ASN A 30 16.44 20.37 -5.94
N GLU A 31 15.19 20.66 -6.31
CA GLU A 31 14.80 21.93 -6.95
C GLU A 31 13.58 22.50 -6.23
N LYS A 32 13.78 23.65 -5.57
CA LYS A 32 12.73 24.48 -5.01
C LYS A 32 11.98 25.14 -6.16
N ASP A 33 10.85 24.56 -6.55
CA ASP A 33 9.80 25.25 -7.30
C ASP A 33 8.54 25.29 -6.42
N ASP A 34 7.96 26.49 -6.30
CA ASP A 34 6.68 26.73 -5.62
C ASP A 34 5.62 25.77 -6.19
N GLN A 35 5.12 24.85 -5.36
CA GLN A 35 4.09 23.88 -5.76
C GLN A 35 2.75 24.57 -5.95
N VAL A 36 2.43 24.95 -7.18
CA VAL A 36 1.08 25.41 -7.55
C VAL A 36 0.25 24.20 -7.98
N ALA A 37 -0.84 23.91 -7.27
CA ALA A 37 -1.77 22.85 -7.66
C ALA A 37 -2.45 23.20 -9.00
N ILE A 38 -2.25 22.34 -10.01
CA ILE A 38 -2.80 22.54 -11.36
C ILE A 38 -4.20 21.93 -11.42
N ILE A 39 -5.23 22.77 -11.44
CA ILE A 39 -6.57 22.35 -11.81
C ILE A 39 -6.70 22.50 -13.33
N THR A 40 -6.81 21.36 -14.01
CA THR A 40 -7.27 21.31 -15.39
C THR A 40 -8.81 21.38 -15.34
N PRO A 41 -9.47 22.32 -16.02
CA PRO A 41 -10.90 22.17 -16.28
C PRO A 41 -11.07 20.86 -17.04
N ASP A 42 -12.00 20.01 -16.62
CA ASP A 42 -12.39 18.83 -17.39
C ASP A 42 -12.80 19.29 -18.80
N THR A 43 -11.91 19.11 -19.77
CA THR A 43 -12.21 19.38 -21.18
C THR A 43 -13.07 18.27 -21.81
N ASN A 44 -13.87 17.56 -21.00
CA ASN A 44 -14.82 16.55 -21.47
C ASN A 44 -16.28 17.05 -21.50
N ASP A 45 -16.54 18.33 -21.21
CA ASP A 45 -17.88 18.92 -21.37
C ASP A 45 -18.27 19.24 -22.83
N ALA A 46 -17.53 18.69 -23.80
CA ALA A 46 -17.86 18.83 -25.24
C ALA A 46 -18.87 17.80 -25.77
N ASP A 47 -19.32 16.81 -24.98
CA ASP A 47 -20.28 15.79 -25.40
C ASP A 47 -21.50 15.65 -24.46
N SER A 48 -22.03 16.77 -23.97
CA SER A 48 -23.38 16.82 -23.39
C SER A 48 -24.44 16.94 -24.50
N MET A 49 -24.69 15.82 -25.20
CA MET A 49 -25.94 15.68 -25.95
C MET A 49 -27.09 15.52 -24.95
N VAL A 50 -27.66 16.66 -24.55
CA VAL A 50 -28.93 16.72 -23.81
C VAL A 50 -30.05 16.53 -24.84
N GLU A 51 -30.65 15.34 -24.90
CA GLU A 51 -31.90 15.13 -25.63
C GLU A 51 -33.05 15.81 -24.86
N ASP A 52 -33.67 16.78 -25.55
CA ASP A 52 -35.01 17.35 -25.41
C ASP A 52 -35.66 17.38 -24.01
N THR A 53 -35.56 18.54 -23.36
CA THR A 53 -36.60 19.05 -22.45
C THR A 53 -36.97 20.50 -22.80
N ASP A 54 -38.28 20.75 -22.83
CA ASP A 54 -39.02 21.99 -23.11
C ASP A 54 -38.30 23.30 -22.65
N PRO A 55 -38.19 24.35 -23.48
CA PRO A 55 -37.48 25.58 -23.14
C PRO A 55 -38.35 26.49 -22.26
N ALA A 56 -38.41 26.18 -20.97
CA ALA A 56 -38.74 27.21 -19.98
C ALA A 56 -37.55 28.19 -19.94
N ALA A 57 -37.77 29.42 -20.39
CA ALA A 57 -36.75 30.46 -20.49
C ALA A 57 -35.91 30.55 -19.21
N GLU A 58 -34.62 30.19 -19.31
CA GLU A 58 -33.69 30.41 -18.22
C GLU A 58 -33.66 31.91 -17.87
N PRO A 59 -33.68 32.27 -16.57
CA PRO A 59 -33.57 33.66 -16.17
C PRO A 59 -32.26 34.26 -16.70
N ALA A 60 -32.36 35.48 -17.23
CA ALA A 60 -31.23 36.22 -17.78
C ALA A 60 -30.02 36.19 -16.82
N PRO A 61 -28.78 36.10 -17.33
CA PRO A 61 -27.60 36.05 -16.48
C PRO A 61 -27.48 37.35 -15.66
N PRO A 62 -27.14 37.26 -14.36
CA PRO A 62 -26.93 38.44 -13.52
C PRO A 62 -25.78 39.29 -14.07
N LEU A 63 -25.83 40.60 -13.81
CA LEU A 63 -24.71 41.50 -14.08
C LEU A 63 -23.56 41.19 -13.12
N ALA A 64 -22.31 41.29 -13.57
CA ALA A 64 -21.13 41.04 -12.73
C ALA A 64 -21.02 41.99 -11.51
N THR A 65 -21.67 43.15 -11.59
CA THR A 65 -21.77 44.14 -10.51
C THR A 65 -22.94 43.88 -9.54
N ASP A 66 -23.88 43.00 -9.88
CA ASP A 66 -24.94 42.58 -8.97
C ASP A 66 -24.42 41.47 -8.06
N HIS A 67 -23.73 41.88 -7.00
CA HIS A 67 -23.04 40.97 -6.09
C HIS A 67 -23.99 40.01 -5.36
N GLU A 68 -25.22 40.41 -5.09
CA GLU A 68 -26.20 39.57 -4.40
C GLU A 68 -26.74 38.48 -5.34
N GLU A 69 -27.12 38.84 -6.57
CA GLU A 69 -27.60 37.86 -7.55
C GLU A 69 -26.48 36.91 -8.01
N MET A 70 -25.26 37.41 -8.18
CA MET A 70 -24.07 36.60 -8.47
C MET A 70 -23.79 35.56 -7.38
N LYS A 71 -23.83 35.96 -6.09
CA LYS A 71 -23.67 35.02 -4.96
C LYS A 71 -24.80 33.98 -4.93
N ASN A 72 -26.05 34.41 -5.05
CA ASN A 72 -27.20 33.52 -4.97
C ASN A 72 -27.23 32.49 -6.11
N ARG A 73 -26.81 32.88 -7.31
CA ARG A 73 -26.80 32.01 -8.49
C ARG A 73 -25.60 31.06 -8.52
N PHE A 74 -24.39 31.55 -8.24
CA PHE A 74 -23.15 30.80 -8.48
C PHE A 74 -22.46 30.31 -7.20
N MET A 75 -22.77 30.88 -6.04
CA MET A 75 -22.16 30.51 -4.77
C MET A 75 -23.24 30.33 -3.68
N PRO A 76 -24.17 29.37 -3.83
CA PRO A 76 -25.21 29.11 -2.83
C PRO A 76 -24.60 28.69 -1.49
N ALA A 77 -25.27 29.03 -0.40
CA ALA A 77 -24.82 28.69 0.96
C ALA A 77 -24.69 27.17 1.12
N HIS A 78 -23.64 26.74 1.82
CA HIS A 78 -23.49 25.32 2.13
C HIS A 78 -24.55 24.92 3.17
N PRO A 79 -25.35 23.87 2.92
CA PRO A 79 -26.43 23.49 3.84
C PRO A 79 -25.93 23.03 5.22
N ASP A 80 -24.73 22.44 5.29
CA ASP A 80 -24.22 21.77 6.50
C ASP A 80 -23.25 22.60 7.35
N TYR A 81 -22.80 23.73 6.82
CA TYR A 81 -21.75 24.52 7.47
C TYR A 81 -22.20 25.96 7.65
N GLU A 82 -21.98 26.47 8.84
CA GLU A 82 -22.24 27.86 9.17
C GLU A 82 -21.20 28.75 8.48
N THR A 83 -21.67 29.77 7.76
CA THR A 83 -20.81 30.83 7.23
C THR A 83 -20.23 31.64 8.40
N GLU A 84 -18.91 31.67 8.50
CA GLU A 84 -18.21 32.51 9.47
C GLU A 84 -18.20 33.97 9.03
N ALA A 85 -17.82 34.23 7.78
CA ALA A 85 -17.86 35.54 7.17
C ALA A 85 -17.91 35.45 5.64
N GLU A 86 -18.40 36.52 5.02
CA GLU A 86 -18.31 36.73 3.57
C GLU A 86 -17.60 38.05 3.28
N ALA A 87 -16.84 38.09 2.18
CA ALA A 87 -16.24 39.29 1.65
C ALA A 87 -16.36 39.31 0.13
N VAL A 88 -16.55 40.51 -0.43
CA VAL A 88 -16.47 40.77 -1.86
C VAL A 88 -15.42 41.83 -2.08
N PHE A 89 -14.44 41.54 -2.93
CA PHE A 89 -13.33 42.42 -3.22
C PHE A 89 -13.15 42.58 -4.72
N SER A 90 -13.01 43.81 -5.21
CA SER A 90 -12.79 44.10 -6.63
C SER A 90 -11.45 44.77 -6.84
N TRP A 91 -10.70 44.28 -7.84
CA TRP A 91 -9.42 44.78 -8.27
C TRP A 91 -9.48 45.26 -9.73
N ASP A 92 -9.18 46.53 -9.92
CA ASP A 92 -9.01 47.12 -11.25
C ASP A 92 -7.62 46.80 -11.81
N ILE A 93 -7.60 45.91 -12.80
CA ILE A 93 -6.39 45.54 -13.52
C ILE A 93 -6.20 46.57 -14.63
N THR A 94 -5.08 47.28 -14.59
CA THR A 94 -4.71 48.31 -15.57
C THR A 94 -3.36 47.99 -16.17
N ASN A 95 -3.14 48.40 -17.42
CA ASN A 95 -1.92 48.13 -18.19
C ASN A 95 -1.60 46.61 -18.24
N TRP A 96 -2.62 45.76 -18.44
CA TRP A 96 -2.54 44.30 -18.38
C TRP A 96 -1.32 43.73 -19.12
N ARG A 97 -1.05 44.18 -20.35
CA ARG A 97 0.07 43.67 -21.18
C ARG A 97 1.46 44.03 -20.65
N SER A 98 1.56 45.01 -19.74
CA SER A 98 2.80 45.42 -19.10
C SER A 98 3.09 44.73 -17.76
N LEU A 99 2.13 43.95 -17.26
CA LEU A 99 2.26 43.29 -15.96
C LEU A 99 3.34 42.19 -15.97
N PRO A 100 4.05 41.99 -14.84
CA PRO A 100 4.97 40.87 -14.68
C PRO A 100 4.29 39.50 -14.83
N LYS A 101 5.09 38.45 -15.09
CA LYS A 101 4.61 37.06 -15.24
C LYS A 101 3.77 36.59 -14.04
N ARG A 102 4.12 37.03 -12.82
CA ARG A 102 3.39 36.78 -11.56
C ARG A 102 3.08 38.13 -10.91
N THR A 103 1.81 38.40 -10.64
CA THR A 103 1.32 39.68 -10.07
C THR A 103 0.35 39.40 -8.93
N HIS A 104 0.39 40.21 -7.88
CA HIS A 104 -0.55 40.13 -6.75
C HIS A 104 -1.50 41.34 -6.74
N GLY A 105 -2.78 41.09 -6.51
CA GLY A 105 -3.76 42.12 -6.20
C GLY A 105 -3.60 42.63 -4.74
N PRO A 106 -4.32 43.71 -4.37
CA PRO A 106 -4.31 44.22 -3.00
C PRO A 106 -4.85 43.20 -1.99
N VAL A 107 -4.36 43.28 -0.75
CA VAL A 107 -4.83 42.43 0.35
C VAL A 107 -6.18 42.93 0.87
N PHE A 108 -7.11 42.01 1.05
CA PHE A 108 -8.41 42.20 1.71
C PHE A 108 -8.60 41.17 2.82
N HIS A 109 -9.63 41.33 3.65
CA HIS A 109 -9.83 40.45 4.82
C HIS A 109 -11.21 39.79 4.80
N CYS A 110 -11.26 38.51 5.20
CA CYS A 110 -12.49 37.75 5.41
C CYS A 110 -12.27 36.77 6.58
N ALA A 111 -13.20 36.72 7.54
CA ALA A 111 -13.08 35.94 8.79
C ALA A 111 -11.78 36.20 9.57
N GLY A 112 -11.24 37.42 9.51
CA GLY A 112 -9.97 37.75 10.17
C GLY A 112 -8.71 37.24 9.46
N HIS A 113 -8.84 36.54 8.33
CA HIS A 113 -7.73 36.10 7.50
C HIS A 113 -7.43 37.12 6.39
N PRO A 114 -6.15 37.41 6.11
CA PRO A 114 -5.76 38.22 4.96
C PRO A 114 -5.79 37.36 3.68
N TRP A 115 -6.37 37.90 2.62
CA TRP A 115 -6.52 37.27 1.30
C TRP A 115 -6.05 38.23 0.21
N ARG A 116 -5.59 37.69 -0.92
CA ARG A 116 -5.26 38.45 -2.13
C ARG A 116 -5.49 37.61 -3.37
N ILE A 117 -5.51 38.27 -4.52
CA ILE A 117 -5.64 37.60 -5.82
C ILE A 117 -4.24 37.42 -6.40
N LEU A 118 -3.88 36.18 -6.71
CA LEU A 118 -2.65 35.82 -7.42
C LEU A 118 -2.98 35.67 -8.91
N PHE A 119 -2.25 36.38 -9.75
CA PHE A 119 -2.55 36.52 -11.18
C PHE A 119 -1.32 36.26 -12.05
N PHE A 120 -1.49 35.42 -13.07
CA PHE A 120 -0.48 35.16 -14.12
C PHE A 120 -1.00 35.64 -15.49
N PRO A 121 -0.64 36.86 -15.93
CA PRO A 121 -1.16 37.48 -17.16
C PRO A 121 -0.79 36.75 -18.45
N ALA A 122 0.34 36.04 -18.46
CA ALA A 122 0.84 35.26 -19.59
C ALA A 122 0.59 33.74 -19.43
N GLY A 123 -0.16 33.35 -18.40
CA GLY A 123 -0.35 31.97 -17.98
C GLY A 123 0.74 31.45 -17.03
N ASN A 124 0.37 30.46 -16.22
CA ASN A 124 1.31 29.69 -15.41
C ASN A 124 1.83 28.48 -16.22
N SER A 125 1.47 27.26 -15.83
CA SER A 125 1.85 26.02 -16.54
C SER A 125 1.15 25.85 -17.90
N ALA A 126 0.01 26.52 -18.11
CA ALA A 126 -0.72 26.54 -19.38
C ALA A 126 -0.53 27.89 -20.09
N SER A 127 0.40 27.96 -21.04
CA SER A 127 0.79 29.21 -21.71
C SER A 127 -0.27 29.83 -22.64
N GLU A 128 -1.38 29.12 -22.89
CA GLU A 128 -2.48 29.57 -23.76
C GLU A 128 -3.62 30.26 -22.99
N SER A 129 -3.63 30.16 -21.67
CA SER A 129 -4.67 30.73 -20.82
C SER A 129 -4.08 31.70 -19.80
N VAL A 130 -4.88 32.67 -19.36
CA VAL A 130 -4.56 33.47 -18.17
C VAL A 130 -4.99 32.69 -16.92
N SER A 131 -4.25 32.84 -15.82
CA SER A 131 -4.50 32.07 -14.58
C SER A 131 -4.77 33.00 -13.40
N PHE A 132 -5.77 32.65 -12.59
CA PHE A 132 -6.15 33.39 -11.39
C PHE A 132 -6.34 32.45 -10.21
N TYR A 133 -5.82 32.85 -9.05
CA TYR A 133 -5.88 32.10 -7.80
C TYR A 133 -6.29 33.04 -6.66
N LEU A 134 -6.99 32.48 -5.68
CA LEU A 134 -7.13 33.08 -4.37
C LEU A 134 -5.92 32.62 -3.54
N GLU A 135 -5.21 33.55 -2.91
CA GLU A 135 -4.01 33.28 -2.14
C GLU A 135 -4.11 33.96 -0.77
N GLN A 136 -3.53 33.35 0.25
CA GLN A 136 -3.34 33.97 1.56
C GLN A 136 -2.47 35.24 1.48
N GLY A 137 -2.80 36.24 2.29
CA GLY A 137 -2.18 37.57 2.26
C GLY A 137 -1.26 37.89 3.44
N PHE A 138 -0.67 36.89 4.13
CA PHE A 138 0.17 37.13 5.30
C PHE A 138 1.47 37.87 4.94
N GLU A 139 1.90 38.79 5.81
CA GLU A 139 3.03 39.71 5.56
C GLU A 139 4.40 39.00 5.37
N ASN A 140 4.58 37.80 5.93
CA ASN A 140 5.83 37.02 5.87
C ASN A 140 5.82 35.93 4.78
N GLU A 141 4.89 35.98 3.82
CA GLU A 141 4.66 34.99 2.75
C GLU A 141 4.28 33.57 3.22
N LYS A 142 4.42 33.26 4.52
CA LYS A 142 3.98 31.99 5.12
C LYS A 142 2.96 32.22 6.24
N PRO A 143 1.81 31.52 6.21
CA PRO A 143 0.88 31.49 7.34
C PRO A 143 1.53 30.85 8.58
N PRO A 144 0.93 31.01 9.78
CA PRO A 144 1.25 30.16 10.93
C PRO A 144 1.12 28.66 10.59
N GLU A 145 1.96 27.79 11.16
CA GLU A 145 1.96 26.34 10.84
C GLU A 145 0.59 25.67 11.10
N ASP A 146 -0.12 26.08 12.14
CA ASP A 146 -1.46 25.56 12.49
C ASP A 146 -2.62 26.33 11.81
N TRP A 147 -2.33 27.22 10.87
CA TRP A 147 -3.37 28.01 10.19
C TRP A 147 -4.13 27.18 9.17
N TYR A 148 -5.45 27.32 9.18
CA TYR A 148 -6.31 26.85 8.10
C TYR A 148 -7.48 27.80 7.86
N ALA A 149 -8.05 27.77 6.66
CA ALA A 149 -9.32 28.40 6.36
C ALA A 149 -10.08 27.59 5.29
N CYS A 150 -11.31 27.17 5.59
CA CYS A 150 -12.18 26.52 4.61
C CYS A 150 -12.97 27.59 3.88
N ALA A 151 -12.61 27.86 2.62
CA ALA A 151 -13.24 28.92 1.84
C ALA A 151 -13.90 28.39 0.56
N GLN A 152 -15.16 28.76 0.36
CA GLN A 152 -15.82 28.74 -0.93
C GLN A 152 -15.57 30.10 -1.59
N PHE A 153 -15.11 30.12 -2.83
CA PHE A 153 -14.79 31.36 -3.52
C PHE A 153 -15.17 31.34 -4.99
N MET A 154 -15.45 32.51 -5.53
CA MET A 154 -15.72 32.75 -6.94
C MET A 154 -14.85 33.90 -7.44
N LEU A 155 -14.19 33.69 -8.57
CA LEU A 155 -13.41 34.73 -9.25
C LEU A 155 -14.13 35.13 -10.54
N VAL A 156 -14.40 36.42 -10.70
CA VAL A 156 -15.17 36.97 -11.83
C VAL A 156 -14.35 38.04 -12.54
N LEU A 157 -13.93 37.74 -13.78
CA LEU A 157 -13.30 38.71 -14.67
C LEU A 157 -14.36 39.34 -15.55
N HIS A 158 -14.54 40.67 -15.49
CA HIS A 158 -15.53 41.36 -16.30
C HIS A 158 -14.99 42.64 -16.95
N ASN A 159 -15.68 43.10 -18.00
CA ASN A 159 -15.38 44.37 -18.65
C ASN A 159 -15.87 45.54 -17.75
N PRO A 160 -15.01 46.51 -17.37
CA PRO A 160 -15.39 47.64 -16.52
C PRO A 160 -16.47 48.55 -17.10
N ASN A 161 -16.60 48.58 -18.44
CA ASN A 161 -17.57 49.40 -19.17
C ASN A 161 -18.87 48.66 -19.51
N ASP A 162 -18.87 47.32 -19.42
CA ASP A 162 -20.04 46.49 -19.66
C ASP A 162 -20.08 45.28 -18.70
N PRO A 163 -20.74 45.42 -17.53
CA PRO A 163 -20.84 44.36 -16.53
C PRO A 163 -21.61 43.11 -16.97
N SER A 164 -22.27 43.12 -18.13
CA SER A 164 -22.92 41.92 -18.67
C SER A 164 -21.92 40.94 -19.30
N MET A 165 -20.70 41.39 -19.59
CA MET A 165 -19.63 40.60 -20.18
C MET A 165 -18.65 40.12 -19.10
N TYR A 166 -18.70 38.83 -18.76
CA TYR A 166 -17.82 38.26 -17.74
C TYR A 166 -17.48 36.79 -17.97
N VAL A 167 -16.39 36.35 -17.34
CA VAL A 167 -16.02 34.95 -17.15
C VAL A 167 -15.88 34.71 -15.65
N GLN A 168 -16.54 33.67 -15.16
CA GLN A 168 -16.54 33.29 -13.75
C GLN A 168 -16.17 31.83 -13.56
N HIS A 169 -15.46 31.55 -12.46
CA HIS A 169 -15.21 30.20 -11.98
C HIS A 169 -15.39 30.15 -10.46
N VAL A 170 -15.90 29.03 -9.97
CA VAL A 170 -16.21 28.79 -8.55
C VAL A 170 -15.39 27.61 -8.06
N ALA A 171 -14.83 27.71 -6.87
CA ALA A 171 -14.10 26.63 -6.22
C ALA A 171 -14.36 26.63 -4.72
N GLN A 172 -13.99 25.52 -4.09
CA GLN A 172 -14.00 25.35 -2.64
C GLN A 172 -12.72 24.65 -2.24
N HIS A 173 -12.08 25.12 -1.16
CA HIS A 173 -10.78 24.60 -0.75
C HIS A 173 -10.49 24.86 0.72
N ARG A 174 -9.66 23.99 1.31
CA ARG A 174 -9.09 24.17 2.64
C ARG A 174 -7.68 24.73 2.50
N PHE A 175 -7.55 26.03 2.67
CA PHE A 175 -6.24 26.68 2.68
C PHE A 175 -5.49 26.32 3.95
N THR A 176 -4.20 26.06 3.83
CA THR A 176 -3.28 25.72 4.93
C THR A 176 -1.93 26.41 4.75
N ALA A 177 -1.01 26.23 5.69
CA ALA A 177 0.37 26.72 5.53
C ALA A 177 1.09 26.12 4.32
N ASP A 178 0.80 24.85 4.00
CA ASP A 178 1.39 24.13 2.86
C ASP A 178 0.64 24.43 1.55
N GLU A 179 -0.69 24.61 1.61
CA GLU A 179 -1.56 24.94 0.49
C GLU A 179 -2.13 26.37 0.66
N GLY A 180 -1.25 27.37 0.47
CA GLY A 180 -1.57 28.79 0.68
C GLY A 180 -2.33 29.47 -0.47
N ASP A 181 -2.39 28.84 -1.64
CA ASP A 181 -3.11 29.33 -2.81
C ASP A 181 -3.92 28.23 -3.50
N TRP A 182 -5.05 28.62 -4.09
CA TRP A 182 -5.91 27.72 -4.85
C TRP A 182 -6.68 28.47 -5.93
N GLY A 183 -6.87 27.84 -7.09
CA GLY A 183 -7.50 28.53 -8.22
C GLY A 183 -7.39 27.81 -9.56
N PHE A 184 -7.36 28.59 -10.63
CA PHE A 184 -7.62 28.11 -11.98
C PHE A 184 -6.44 28.42 -12.90
N THR A 185 -5.69 27.38 -13.26
CA THR A 185 -4.58 27.51 -14.21
C THR A 185 -5.08 27.88 -15.61
N ARG A 186 -6.26 27.39 -16.02
CA ARG A 186 -6.91 27.71 -17.29
C ARG A 186 -8.19 28.53 -17.06
N PHE A 187 -8.06 29.74 -16.51
CA PHE A 187 -9.22 30.58 -16.18
C PHE A 187 -9.92 31.13 -17.43
N ALA A 188 -9.17 31.72 -18.36
CA ALA A 188 -9.71 32.19 -19.65
C ALA A 188 -8.66 32.12 -20.76
N ASP A 189 -9.10 31.86 -21.99
CA ASP A 189 -8.21 31.85 -23.16
C ASP A 189 -7.67 33.26 -23.44
N LYS A 190 -6.34 33.36 -23.58
CA LYS A 190 -5.66 34.65 -23.71
C LYS A 190 -6.00 35.37 -25.02
N ASN A 191 -6.36 34.66 -26.09
CA ASN A 191 -6.70 35.27 -27.36
C ASN A 191 -8.17 35.72 -27.36
N ARG A 192 -9.06 34.91 -26.77
CA ARG A 192 -10.50 35.17 -26.66
C ARG A 192 -10.81 36.43 -25.88
N ILE A 193 -10.16 36.64 -24.73
CA ILE A 193 -10.47 37.80 -23.87
C ILE A 193 -10.06 39.16 -24.48
N PHE A 194 -9.11 39.16 -25.42
CA PHE A 194 -8.68 40.35 -26.16
C PHE A 194 -9.26 40.43 -27.59
N ALA A 195 -10.08 39.46 -27.99
CA ALA A 195 -10.69 39.44 -29.33
C ALA A 195 -11.66 40.62 -29.50
N GLN A 196 -11.74 41.19 -30.71
CA GLN A 196 -12.61 42.34 -30.99
C GLN A 196 -14.09 42.07 -30.68
N LYS A 197 -14.51 40.80 -30.75
CA LYS A 197 -15.81 40.32 -30.32
C LYS A 197 -15.62 39.26 -29.26
N PHE A 198 -16.41 39.31 -28.21
CA PHE A 198 -16.41 38.33 -27.13
C PHE A 198 -17.82 37.77 -26.99
N ASP A 199 -18.00 36.47 -27.19
CA ASP A 199 -19.26 35.73 -26.96
C ASP A 199 -20.55 36.42 -27.41
N GLY A 200 -20.59 36.89 -28.66
CA GLY A 200 -21.77 37.55 -29.23
C GLY A 200 -21.87 39.05 -28.95
N PHE A 201 -20.98 39.60 -28.14
CA PHE A 201 -20.83 41.05 -27.94
C PHE A 201 -19.84 41.63 -28.94
N ASP A 202 -20.15 42.80 -29.51
CA ASP A 202 -19.28 43.55 -30.43
C ASP A 202 -18.16 44.35 -29.71
N ARG A 203 -17.66 43.81 -28.60
CA ARG A 203 -16.65 44.42 -27.71
C ARG A 203 -15.74 43.33 -27.13
N PRO A 204 -14.45 43.61 -26.85
CA PRO A 204 -13.59 42.70 -26.09
C PRO A 204 -13.94 42.65 -24.59
N LEU A 205 -13.62 41.54 -23.91
CA LEU A 205 -13.72 41.45 -22.46
C LEU A 205 -12.66 42.33 -21.77
N VAL A 206 -11.41 42.28 -22.26
CA VAL A 206 -10.32 43.16 -21.84
C VAL A 206 -10.26 44.35 -22.80
N GLU A 207 -10.79 45.49 -22.36
CA GLU A 207 -10.92 46.70 -23.17
C GLU A 207 -9.95 47.78 -22.68
N GLY A 208 -9.21 48.40 -23.60
CA GLY A 208 -8.25 49.45 -23.25
C GLY A 208 -7.12 48.96 -22.35
N ASP A 209 -6.73 47.69 -22.46
CA ASP A 209 -5.73 47.03 -21.59
C ASP A 209 -6.14 47.01 -20.10
N CYS A 210 -7.45 47.11 -19.85
CA CYS A 210 -8.05 47.11 -18.52
C CYS A 210 -9.14 46.05 -18.40
N ALA A 211 -9.26 45.47 -17.20
CA ALA A 211 -10.36 44.61 -16.83
C ALA A 211 -10.57 44.67 -15.31
N ARG A 212 -11.75 44.25 -14.82
CA ARG A 212 -12.03 44.20 -13.38
C ARG A 212 -12.14 42.74 -12.94
N MET A 213 -11.36 42.39 -11.92
CA MET A 213 -11.41 41.09 -11.27
C MET A 213 -12.10 41.23 -9.92
N THR A 214 -13.19 40.50 -9.70
CA THR A 214 -13.92 40.47 -8.44
C THR A 214 -13.80 39.10 -7.79
N ALA A 215 -13.27 39.05 -6.58
CA ALA A 215 -13.24 37.87 -5.73
C ALA A 215 -14.39 37.90 -4.73
N TYR A 216 -15.18 36.84 -4.71
CA TYR A 216 -16.18 36.56 -3.69
C TYR A 216 -15.61 35.44 -2.82
N VAL A 217 -15.55 35.66 -1.51
CA VAL A 217 -14.99 34.68 -0.56
C VAL A 217 -15.96 34.48 0.58
N ARG A 218 -16.38 33.24 0.79
CA ARG A 218 -17.17 32.78 1.95
C ARG A 218 -16.31 31.82 2.76
N VAL A 219 -15.96 32.19 3.98
CA VAL A 219 -15.26 31.31 4.91
C VAL A 219 -16.30 30.56 5.74
N LEU A 220 -16.16 29.25 5.81
CA LEU A 220 -17.06 28.35 6.53
C LEU A 220 -16.40 27.90 7.83
N LYS A 221 -17.21 27.79 8.91
CA LYS A 221 -16.77 27.09 10.12
C LYS A 221 -16.65 25.61 9.81
N ASP A 222 -15.54 25.00 10.24
CA ASP A 222 -15.31 23.57 10.12
C ASP A 222 -15.46 22.87 11.48
N PRO A 223 -16.68 22.44 11.88
CA PRO A 223 -16.87 21.69 13.11
C PRO A 223 -16.27 20.27 13.05
N THR A 224 -15.94 19.79 11.85
CA THR A 224 -15.41 18.43 11.65
C THR A 224 -13.89 18.35 11.75
N GLY A 225 -13.20 19.47 11.53
CA GLY A 225 -11.75 19.57 11.42
C GLY A 225 -11.19 19.01 10.11
N VAL A 226 -12.03 18.48 9.22
CA VAL A 226 -11.62 17.81 7.97
C VAL A 226 -12.35 18.31 6.73
N LEU A 227 -13.08 19.43 6.81
CA LEU A 227 -13.77 19.99 5.65
C LEU A 227 -12.74 20.29 4.55
N TRP A 228 -12.93 19.66 3.38
CA TRP A 228 -12.05 19.69 2.20
C TRP A 228 -10.57 19.37 2.48
N HIS A 229 -10.30 18.58 3.51
CA HIS A 229 -8.94 18.16 3.87
C HIS A 229 -8.41 17.09 2.89
N ASN A 230 -7.16 17.20 2.46
CA ASN A 230 -6.51 16.25 1.52
C ASN A 230 -6.00 14.96 2.20
N PHE A 231 -5.99 14.95 3.54
CA PHE A 231 -5.58 13.87 4.46
C PHE A 231 -4.09 13.54 4.46
N ILE A 232 -3.26 14.37 3.84
CA ILE A 232 -1.81 14.30 4.00
C ILE A 232 -1.47 14.61 5.46
N ASN A 233 -0.65 13.76 6.09
CA ASN A 233 -0.27 13.85 7.50
C ASN A 233 -1.44 13.87 8.51
N TYR A 234 -2.61 13.33 8.15
CA TYR A 234 -3.74 13.24 9.07
C TYR A 234 -3.52 12.18 10.16
N ASP A 235 -3.62 12.60 11.42
CA ASP A 235 -3.53 11.71 12.58
C ASP A 235 -4.91 11.59 13.26
N SER A 236 -5.58 10.46 13.01
CA SER A 236 -6.90 10.15 13.60
C SER A 236 -6.90 10.29 15.13
N LYS A 237 -5.84 9.86 15.82
CA LYS A 237 -5.78 9.89 17.29
C LYS A 237 -5.66 11.33 17.78
N LYS A 238 -4.84 12.16 17.13
CA LYS A 238 -4.68 13.58 17.48
C LYS A 238 -5.98 14.37 17.28
N GLU A 239 -6.67 14.15 16.16
CA GLU A 239 -7.84 14.95 15.78
C GLU A 239 -9.15 14.50 16.46
N THR A 240 -9.28 13.20 16.74
CA THR A 240 -10.52 12.61 17.27
C THR A 240 -10.40 11.96 18.63
N GLY A 241 -9.18 11.68 19.11
CA GLY A 241 -8.92 10.86 20.29
C GLY A 241 -9.03 9.35 20.04
N MET A 242 -9.38 8.92 18.83
CA MET A 242 -9.67 7.53 18.46
C MET A 242 -8.80 7.07 17.28
N VAL A 243 -8.63 5.75 17.14
CA VAL A 243 -7.87 5.15 16.04
C VAL A 243 -8.75 4.23 15.21
N GLY A 244 -8.40 4.15 13.92
CA GLY A 244 -9.05 3.25 12.97
C GLY A 244 -8.54 1.80 13.03
N LEU A 245 -9.07 0.99 12.14
CA LEU A 245 -8.65 -0.38 11.88
C LEU A 245 -8.03 -0.49 10.48
N ARG A 246 -6.88 -1.14 10.36
CA ARG A 246 -6.23 -1.33 9.06
C ARG A 246 -7.07 -2.25 8.18
N ASN A 247 -7.33 -1.82 6.95
CA ASN A 247 -7.94 -2.66 5.94
C ASN A 247 -6.94 -3.72 5.45
N GLN A 248 -7.36 -4.99 5.41
CA GLN A 248 -6.57 -6.12 4.91
C GLN A 248 -6.99 -6.60 3.51
N GLY A 249 -7.78 -5.79 2.79
CA GLY A 249 -8.33 -6.13 1.49
C GLY A 249 -9.84 -5.92 1.48
N ALA A 250 -10.60 -6.99 1.69
CA ALA A 250 -12.07 -6.94 1.71
C ALA A 250 -12.68 -6.94 3.12
N THR A 251 -11.90 -6.64 4.17
CA THR A 251 -12.35 -6.76 5.58
C THR A 251 -13.06 -5.52 6.12
N CYS A 252 -13.37 -4.52 5.29
CA CYS A 252 -13.95 -3.25 5.73
C CYS A 252 -15.34 -3.40 6.38
N TYR A 253 -16.13 -4.40 5.98
CA TYR A 253 -17.41 -4.73 6.63
C TYR A 253 -17.20 -5.22 8.08
N LEU A 254 -16.17 -6.03 8.31
CA LEU A 254 -15.77 -6.48 9.64
C LEU A 254 -15.24 -5.31 10.47
N ASN A 255 -14.43 -4.42 9.88
CA ASN A 255 -13.91 -3.25 10.58
C ASN A 255 -15.05 -2.34 11.08
N SER A 256 -16.06 -2.10 10.24
CA SER A 256 -17.26 -1.33 10.59
C SER A 256 -18.02 -1.95 11.77
N LEU A 257 -18.23 -3.27 11.74
CA LEU A 257 -18.88 -4.00 12.83
C LEU A 257 -18.05 -3.98 14.13
N LEU A 258 -16.74 -4.19 14.04
CA LEU A 258 -15.86 -4.21 15.21
C LEU A 258 -15.80 -2.85 15.91
N GLN A 259 -15.76 -1.75 15.15
CA GLN A 259 -15.82 -0.41 15.73
C GLN A 259 -17.16 -0.16 16.44
N SER A 260 -18.27 -0.60 15.84
CA SER A 260 -19.59 -0.50 16.47
C SER A 260 -19.69 -1.28 17.78
N LEU A 261 -19.16 -2.51 17.80
CA LEU A 261 -19.11 -3.34 19.00
C LEU A 261 -18.14 -2.78 20.06
N PHE A 262 -17.00 -2.21 19.65
CA PHE A 262 -16.03 -1.60 20.53
C PHE A 262 -16.61 -0.38 21.29
N LEU A 263 -17.36 0.48 20.58
CA LEU A 263 -18.02 1.65 21.17
C LEU A 263 -19.23 1.29 22.03
N THR A 264 -19.71 0.05 21.94
CA THR A 264 -20.68 -0.48 22.90
C THR A 264 -19.97 -0.83 24.21
N GLY A 265 -19.86 0.14 25.11
CA GLY A 265 -19.05 0.01 26.33
C GLY A 265 -19.39 -1.19 27.22
N ALA A 266 -20.68 -1.54 27.34
CA ALA A 266 -21.12 -2.73 28.08
C ALA A 266 -20.69 -4.04 27.41
N PHE A 267 -20.72 -4.12 26.08
CA PHE A 267 -20.21 -5.26 25.33
C PHE A 267 -18.70 -5.41 25.55
N ARG A 268 -17.94 -4.32 25.40
CA ARG A 268 -16.50 -4.31 25.66
C ARG A 268 -16.17 -4.77 27.09
N LYS A 269 -16.94 -4.31 28.08
CA LYS A 269 -16.82 -4.77 29.47
C LYS A 269 -17.05 -6.28 29.62
N ALA A 270 -18.10 -6.81 29.01
CA ALA A 270 -18.39 -8.25 29.03
C ALA A 270 -17.26 -9.06 28.38
N VAL A 271 -16.72 -8.59 27.25
CA VAL A 271 -15.58 -9.21 26.58
C VAL A 271 -14.34 -9.23 27.47
N TYR A 272 -14.05 -8.17 28.22
CA TYR A 272 -12.94 -8.14 29.18
C TYR A 272 -13.11 -9.06 30.39
N GLN A 273 -14.33 -9.52 30.70
CA GLN A 273 -14.57 -10.48 31.78
C GLN A 273 -14.30 -11.94 31.36
N ILE A 274 -14.07 -12.23 30.07
CA ILE A 274 -13.74 -13.58 29.61
C ILE A 274 -12.33 -13.98 30.11
N PRO A 275 -12.18 -15.14 30.79
CA PRO A 275 -10.89 -15.61 31.27
C PRO A 275 -9.88 -15.89 30.14
N THR A 276 -8.75 -15.20 30.16
CA THR A 276 -7.66 -15.32 29.17
C THR A 276 -6.26 -15.17 29.77
N ALA A 277 -6.14 -15.24 31.10
CA ALA A 277 -4.88 -15.00 31.79
C ALA A 277 -3.84 -16.11 31.54
N THR A 278 -4.27 -17.38 31.60
CA THR A 278 -3.37 -18.54 31.44
C THR A 278 -3.18 -18.93 29.98
N GLU A 279 -2.15 -19.71 29.68
CA GLU A 279 -1.92 -20.24 28.32
C GLU A 279 -3.05 -21.19 27.88
N LYS A 280 -3.50 -22.07 28.78
CA LYS A 280 -4.63 -22.97 28.53
C LYS A 280 -5.92 -22.21 28.24
N ASP A 281 -6.21 -21.13 28.97
CA ASP A 281 -7.39 -20.30 28.72
C ASP A 281 -7.32 -19.63 27.34
N ARG A 282 -6.13 -19.22 26.90
CA ARG A 282 -5.92 -18.57 25.60
C ARG A 282 -6.01 -19.54 24.43
N GLU A 283 -5.52 -20.77 24.57
CA GLU A 283 -5.69 -21.81 23.55
C GLU A 283 -7.18 -22.13 23.35
N VAL A 284 -7.93 -22.21 24.45
CA VAL A 284 -9.38 -22.48 24.41
C VAL A 284 -10.15 -21.26 23.89
N SER A 285 -9.80 -20.06 24.33
CA SER A 285 -10.53 -18.81 24.05
C SER A 285 -9.81 -17.91 23.05
N GLN A 286 -9.17 -18.49 22.03
CA GLN A 286 -8.31 -17.75 21.09
C GLN A 286 -9.00 -16.55 20.44
N SER A 287 -10.26 -16.70 19.98
CA SER A 287 -11.01 -15.59 19.38
C SER A 287 -11.39 -14.50 20.37
N ALA A 288 -11.76 -14.86 21.61
CA ALA A 288 -12.04 -13.89 22.66
C ALA A 288 -10.77 -13.13 23.07
N TYR A 289 -9.64 -13.83 23.20
CA TYR A 289 -8.34 -13.22 23.49
C TYR A 289 -7.90 -12.26 22.38
N ALA A 290 -8.04 -12.65 21.11
CA ALA A 290 -7.74 -11.78 19.98
C ALA A 290 -8.61 -10.51 19.99
N LEU A 291 -9.91 -10.65 20.30
CA LEU A 291 -10.83 -9.51 20.42
C LEU A 291 -10.48 -8.60 21.60
N GLN A 292 -10.14 -9.15 22.77
CA GLN A 292 -9.69 -8.39 23.93
C GLN A 292 -8.43 -7.57 23.61
N ARG A 293 -7.44 -8.19 22.94
CA ARG A 293 -6.22 -7.50 22.48
C ARG A 293 -6.56 -6.39 21.50
N LEU A 294 -7.45 -6.65 20.53
CA LEU A 294 -7.89 -5.65 19.58
C LEU A 294 -8.52 -4.44 20.27
N PHE A 295 -9.47 -4.66 21.18
CA PHE A 295 -10.12 -3.59 21.93
C PHE A 295 -9.15 -2.81 22.81
N TYR A 296 -8.23 -3.48 23.49
CA TYR A 296 -7.18 -2.80 24.25
C TYR A 296 -6.31 -1.91 23.35
N ARG A 297 -5.90 -2.43 22.18
CA ARG A 297 -5.09 -1.66 21.23
C ARG A 297 -5.85 -0.48 20.64
N LEU A 298 -7.16 -0.60 20.36
CA LEU A 298 -8.00 0.53 19.94
C LEU A 298 -8.07 1.64 21.01
N GLN A 299 -7.97 1.30 22.29
CA GLN A 299 -7.89 2.28 23.38
C GLN A 299 -6.52 2.96 23.44
N THR A 300 -5.43 2.20 23.33
CA THR A 300 -4.08 2.67 23.70
C THR A 300 -3.16 3.04 22.54
N ASP A 301 -3.29 2.40 21.39
CA ASP A 301 -2.39 2.64 20.25
C ASP A 301 -2.63 4.06 19.67
N GLN A 302 -1.57 4.61 19.07
CA GLN A 302 -1.59 5.93 18.43
C GLN A 302 -1.88 5.87 16.93
N SER A 303 -1.86 4.67 16.34
CA SER A 303 -2.09 4.45 14.91
C SER A 303 -3.09 3.32 14.70
N ALA A 304 -3.59 3.22 13.47
CA ALA A 304 -4.59 2.22 13.10
C ALA A 304 -4.16 0.78 13.43
N VAL A 305 -5.08 0.03 14.01
CA VAL A 305 -4.83 -1.30 14.57
C VAL A 305 -5.13 -2.38 13.54
N SER A 306 -4.27 -3.40 13.46
CA SER A 306 -4.47 -4.54 12.56
C SER A 306 -5.45 -5.56 13.16
N THR A 307 -6.39 -6.06 12.36
CA THR A 307 -7.33 -7.14 12.72
C THR A 307 -6.83 -8.54 12.36
N GLN A 308 -5.58 -8.69 11.89
CA GLN A 308 -5.00 -9.96 11.40
C GLN A 308 -5.07 -11.10 12.42
N GLU A 309 -4.82 -10.81 13.70
CA GLU A 309 -4.88 -11.83 14.75
C GLU A 309 -6.30 -12.36 14.95
N LEU A 310 -7.30 -11.49 14.78
CA LEU A 310 -8.70 -11.83 14.94
C LEU A 310 -9.20 -12.66 13.75
N THR A 311 -8.90 -12.23 12.52
CA THR A 311 -9.28 -12.98 11.31
C THR A 311 -8.66 -14.38 11.30
N HIS A 312 -7.39 -14.50 11.68
CA HIS A 312 -6.73 -15.80 11.86
C HIS A 312 -7.39 -16.65 12.96
N SER A 313 -7.84 -16.04 14.07
CA SER A 313 -8.52 -16.76 15.15
C SER A 313 -9.90 -17.32 14.77
N PHE A 314 -10.52 -16.82 13.71
CA PHE A 314 -11.77 -17.37 13.19
C PHE A 314 -11.56 -18.55 12.23
N GLY A 315 -10.31 -18.84 11.88
CA GLY A 315 -9.96 -19.89 10.91
C GLY A 315 -10.11 -19.43 9.46
N TRP A 316 -10.12 -18.12 9.20
CA TRP A 316 -10.16 -17.60 7.84
C TRP A 316 -8.83 -17.86 7.13
N GLU A 317 -8.89 -18.56 6.00
CA GLU A 317 -7.75 -18.71 5.10
C GLU A 317 -7.48 -17.39 4.35
N SER A 318 -6.25 -17.18 3.88
CA SER A 318 -5.86 -15.94 3.20
C SER A 318 -6.75 -15.57 2.00
N ARG A 319 -7.44 -16.53 1.37
CA ARG A 319 -8.41 -16.27 0.29
C ARG A 319 -9.73 -15.68 0.79
N GLN A 320 -10.22 -16.15 1.93
CA GLN A 320 -11.49 -15.71 2.53
C GLN A 320 -11.44 -14.26 3.03
N ILE A 321 -10.24 -13.74 3.30
CA ILE A 321 -10.00 -12.32 3.65
C ILE A 321 -10.38 -11.37 2.49
N PHE A 322 -10.39 -11.87 1.26
CA PHE A 322 -10.74 -11.11 0.06
C PHE A 322 -12.20 -11.34 -0.42
N GLU A 323 -12.97 -12.19 0.26
CA GLU A 323 -14.38 -12.42 -0.02
C GLU A 323 -15.27 -11.65 0.95
N GLN A 324 -16.25 -10.92 0.43
CA GLN A 324 -17.25 -10.26 1.27
C GLN A 324 -18.19 -11.32 1.85
N GLN A 325 -18.18 -11.46 3.18
CA GLN A 325 -19.09 -12.33 3.90
C GLN A 325 -20.31 -11.53 4.34
N ASP A 326 -21.42 -12.22 4.59
CA ASP A 326 -22.59 -11.58 5.19
C ASP A 326 -22.25 -11.10 6.61
N VAL A 327 -22.39 -9.78 6.85
CA VAL A 327 -22.12 -9.14 8.15
C VAL A 327 -22.97 -9.77 9.26
N GLN A 328 -24.18 -10.21 8.92
CA GLN A 328 -25.08 -10.87 9.87
C GLN A 328 -24.52 -12.23 10.31
N GLU A 329 -24.11 -13.06 9.35
CA GLU A 329 -23.55 -14.39 9.64
C GLU A 329 -22.30 -14.26 10.51
N LEU A 330 -21.41 -13.32 10.17
CA LEU A 330 -20.21 -13.06 10.95
C LEU A 330 -20.52 -12.53 12.34
N SER A 331 -21.46 -11.59 12.47
CA SER A 331 -21.91 -11.08 13.77
C SER A 331 -22.45 -12.22 14.64
N ARG A 332 -23.26 -13.11 14.07
CA ARG A 332 -23.82 -14.25 14.81
C ARG A 332 -22.74 -15.24 15.24
N ILE A 333 -21.83 -15.62 14.34
CA ILE A 333 -20.70 -16.50 14.67
C ILE A 333 -19.85 -15.90 15.79
N LEU A 334 -19.62 -14.59 15.76
CA LEU A 334 -18.89 -13.88 16.81
C LEU A 334 -19.63 -13.94 18.15
N MET A 335 -20.92 -13.59 18.15
CA MET A 335 -21.75 -13.61 19.36
C MET A 335 -21.84 -15.01 19.97
N ASP A 336 -22.09 -16.04 19.16
CA ASP A 336 -22.19 -17.44 19.62
C ASP A 336 -20.87 -17.93 20.22
N LYS A 337 -19.74 -17.62 19.57
CA LYS A 337 -18.40 -17.96 20.10
C LYS A 337 -18.12 -17.26 21.42
N LEU A 338 -18.51 -15.99 21.55
CA LEU A 338 -18.30 -15.23 22.79
C LEU A 338 -19.21 -15.73 23.91
N GLU A 339 -20.49 -15.95 23.63
CA GLU A 339 -21.47 -16.47 24.60
C GLU A 339 -20.99 -17.81 25.18
N ALA A 340 -20.54 -18.74 24.32
CA ALA A 340 -20.00 -20.02 24.75
C ALA A 340 -18.79 -19.88 25.69
N ARG A 341 -18.00 -18.81 25.58
CA ARG A 341 -16.85 -18.51 26.44
C ARG A 341 -17.19 -17.68 27.67
N MET A 342 -18.35 -17.02 27.68
CA MET A 342 -18.86 -16.29 28.85
C MET A 342 -19.59 -17.19 29.85
N ARG A 343 -20.00 -18.41 29.46
CA ARG A 343 -20.64 -19.37 30.38
C ARG A 343 -19.77 -19.68 31.60
N GLY A 344 -20.36 -19.61 32.79
CA GLY A 344 -19.67 -19.81 34.05
C GLY A 344 -18.82 -18.62 34.51
N THR A 345 -18.94 -17.46 33.86
CA THR A 345 -18.31 -16.18 34.27
C THR A 345 -19.36 -15.19 34.75
N GLU A 346 -18.94 -14.05 35.31
CA GLU A 346 -19.86 -12.96 35.67
C GLU A 346 -20.64 -12.38 34.46
N ALA A 347 -20.17 -12.65 33.24
CA ALA A 347 -20.73 -12.16 31.99
C ALA A 347 -21.64 -13.18 31.26
N GLU A 348 -21.98 -14.32 31.88
CA GLU A 348 -22.71 -15.42 31.22
C GLU A 348 -23.98 -14.98 30.45
N ASP A 349 -24.81 -14.12 31.06
CA ASP A 349 -26.04 -13.62 30.42
C ASP A 349 -25.88 -12.21 29.80
N ALA A 350 -24.65 -11.70 29.67
CA ALA A 350 -24.44 -10.33 29.24
C ALA A 350 -24.95 -10.10 27.81
N LEU A 351 -24.62 -11.00 26.88
CA LEU A 351 -25.02 -10.86 25.46
C LEU A 351 -26.52 -11.04 25.25
N PRO A 352 -27.19 -12.08 25.80
CA PRO A 352 -28.64 -12.20 25.69
C PRO A 352 -29.39 -10.97 26.23
N LYS A 353 -28.97 -10.43 27.39
CA LYS A 353 -29.60 -9.22 27.97
C LYS A 353 -29.45 -7.97 27.10
N MET A 354 -28.38 -7.89 26.31
CA MET A 354 -28.09 -6.73 25.47
C MET A 354 -28.78 -6.82 24.10
N PHE A 355 -28.73 -7.97 23.44
CA PHE A 355 -29.06 -8.12 22.02
C PHE A 355 -30.29 -8.99 21.72
N VAL A 356 -30.78 -9.79 22.67
CA VAL A 356 -31.89 -10.72 22.41
C VAL A 356 -33.25 -10.08 22.69
N GLY A 357 -34.08 -10.03 21.65
CA GLY A 357 -35.52 -9.79 21.73
C GLY A 357 -36.32 -11.08 21.52
N LYS A 358 -37.64 -10.98 21.69
CA LYS A 358 -38.58 -12.10 21.53
C LYS A 358 -39.69 -11.75 20.56
N MET A 359 -39.94 -12.65 19.63
CA MET A 359 -41.07 -12.55 18.72
C MET A 359 -41.84 -13.86 18.65
N LYS A 360 -43.14 -13.76 18.41
CA LYS A 360 -44.06 -14.88 18.22
C LYS A 360 -44.51 -14.90 16.79
N THR A 361 -44.14 -15.95 16.06
CA THR A 361 -44.73 -16.24 14.75
C THR A 361 -45.96 -17.10 14.97
N TYR A 362 -47.11 -16.65 14.46
CA TYR A 362 -48.36 -17.40 14.56
C TYR A 362 -48.90 -17.72 13.17
N LEU A 363 -49.59 -18.84 13.10
CA LEU A 363 -50.31 -19.30 11.92
C LEU A 363 -51.68 -19.80 12.37
N ARG A 364 -52.73 -19.12 11.91
CA ARG A 364 -54.11 -19.40 12.27
C ARG A 364 -54.92 -19.76 11.04
N CYS A 365 -55.48 -20.97 11.00
CA CYS A 365 -56.35 -21.38 9.90
C CYS A 365 -57.64 -20.55 9.90
N ILE A 366 -58.17 -20.27 8.71
CA ILE A 366 -59.38 -19.44 8.54
C ILE A 366 -60.63 -20.30 8.71
N ASN A 367 -60.62 -21.50 8.13
CA ASN A 367 -61.80 -22.37 8.02
C ASN A 367 -61.88 -23.45 9.11
N VAL A 368 -60.82 -23.63 9.90
CA VAL A 368 -60.75 -24.62 10.99
C VAL A 368 -60.15 -23.97 12.24
N ASP A 369 -60.57 -24.43 13.41
CA ASP A 369 -60.09 -23.94 14.71
C ASP A 369 -58.74 -24.57 15.04
N TYR A 370 -57.72 -24.15 14.30
CA TYR A 370 -56.33 -24.57 14.47
C TYR A 370 -55.41 -23.35 14.43
N GLU A 371 -54.59 -23.20 15.47
CA GLU A 371 -53.55 -22.20 15.56
C GLU A 371 -52.23 -22.87 15.96
N SER A 372 -51.18 -22.61 15.19
CA SER A 372 -49.81 -22.98 15.52
C SER A 372 -49.03 -21.70 15.78
N SER A 373 -48.47 -21.55 16.97
CA SER A 373 -47.61 -20.42 17.29
C SER A 373 -46.27 -20.88 17.85
N ARG A 374 -45.21 -20.18 17.47
CA ARG A 374 -43.84 -20.42 17.93
C ARG A 374 -43.21 -19.11 18.36
N THR A 375 -42.77 -19.06 19.61
CA THR A 375 -41.95 -17.97 20.13
C THR A 375 -40.48 -18.27 19.82
N GLU A 376 -39.78 -17.30 19.26
CA GLU A 376 -38.38 -17.37 18.86
C GLU A 376 -37.62 -16.15 19.38
N ASP A 377 -36.38 -16.39 19.80
CA ASP A 377 -35.44 -15.34 20.18
C ASP A 377 -34.77 -14.79 18.92
N PHE A 378 -34.62 -13.46 18.85
CA PHE A 378 -33.93 -12.79 17.76
C PHE A 378 -32.83 -11.88 18.28
N TRP A 379 -31.67 -11.90 17.62
CA TRP A 379 -30.53 -11.03 17.92
C TRP A 379 -30.50 -9.79 17.04
N ASP A 380 -31.21 -9.85 15.91
CA ASP A 380 -31.19 -8.87 14.86
C ASP A 380 -32.47 -8.98 14.02
N LEU A 381 -32.86 -7.89 13.36
CA LEU A 381 -34.05 -7.82 12.51
C LEU A 381 -33.69 -7.41 11.09
N GLN A 382 -34.03 -8.29 10.14
CA GLN A 382 -33.88 -7.99 8.73
C GLN A 382 -35.13 -7.29 8.20
N LEU A 383 -34.97 -6.05 7.76
CA LEU A 383 -36.05 -5.20 7.29
C LEU A 383 -36.05 -5.07 5.78
N ASN A 384 -37.22 -5.23 5.18
CA ASN A 384 -37.41 -5.02 3.75
C ASN A 384 -37.26 -3.53 3.42
N VAL A 385 -36.37 -3.22 2.46
CA VAL A 385 -36.20 -1.86 1.92
C VAL A 385 -37.00 -1.69 0.64
N SER A 386 -37.02 -2.72 -0.23
CA SER A 386 -37.80 -2.71 -1.46
C SER A 386 -39.29 -2.50 -1.14
N GLY A 387 -39.89 -1.46 -1.72
CA GLY A 387 -41.28 -1.06 -1.47
C GLY A 387 -41.53 -0.28 -0.17
N CYS A 388 -40.53 -0.07 0.70
CA CYS A 388 -40.65 0.68 1.95
C CYS A 388 -39.90 2.02 1.86
N LYS A 389 -40.51 3.13 2.29
CA LYS A 389 -39.87 4.47 2.25
C LYS A 389 -39.16 4.84 3.54
N SER A 390 -39.53 4.21 4.65
CA SER A 390 -39.02 4.54 5.97
C SER A 390 -38.93 3.33 6.88
N LEU A 391 -38.20 3.50 7.99
CA LEU A 391 -38.11 2.52 9.07
C LEU A 391 -39.48 2.08 9.58
N HIS A 392 -40.41 3.03 9.73
CA HIS A 392 -41.76 2.74 10.21
C HIS A 392 -42.55 1.87 9.22
N ASP A 393 -42.36 2.09 7.91
CA ASP A 393 -43.04 1.29 6.88
C ASP A 393 -42.54 -0.15 6.89
N SER A 394 -41.22 -0.36 7.07
CA SER A 394 -40.67 -1.71 7.18
C SER A 394 -41.17 -2.46 8.40
N PHE A 395 -41.28 -1.80 9.56
CA PHE A 395 -41.83 -2.43 10.77
C PHE A 395 -43.32 -2.79 10.60
N LYS A 396 -44.11 -1.92 9.96
CA LYS A 396 -45.50 -2.24 9.61
C LYS A 396 -45.60 -3.41 8.65
N ASN A 397 -44.75 -3.45 7.63
CA ASN A 397 -44.66 -4.57 6.70
C ASN A 397 -44.23 -5.87 7.40
N TYR A 398 -43.36 -5.78 8.42
CA TYR A 398 -42.89 -6.95 9.17
C TYR A 398 -43.99 -7.63 9.99
N ILE A 399 -44.92 -6.84 10.57
CA ILE A 399 -46.06 -7.35 11.34
C ILE A 399 -47.33 -7.54 10.49
N GLU A 400 -47.24 -7.29 9.18
CA GLU A 400 -48.37 -7.45 8.26
C GLU A 400 -48.80 -8.92 8.19
N VAL A 401 -50.11 -9.14 8.22
CA VAL A 401 -50.67 -10.50 8.22
C VAL A 401 -50.74 -11.01 6.78
N GLU A 402 -49.91 -12.00 6.48
CA GLU A 402 -49.90 -12.72 5.20
C GLU A 402 -51.05 -13.73 5.16
N THR A 403 -51.83 -13.72 4.08
CA THR A 403 -52.89 -14.73 3.86
C THR A 403 -52.37 -15.80 2.91
N LEU A 404 -52.27 -17.03 3.42
CA LEU A 404 -51.84 -18.22 2.70
C LEU A 404 -53.07 -18.86 2.04
N GLU A 405 -53.23 -18.62 0.74
CA GLU A 405 -54.34 -19.13 -0.08
C GLU A 405 -53.86 -19.69 -1.43
N GLY A 406 -54.75 -20.36 -2.17
CA GLY A 406 -54.43 -20.93 -3.49
C GLY A 406 -53.39 -22.05 -3.43
N ASP A 407 -52.30 -21.90 -4.19
CA ASP A 407 -51.19 -22.86 -4.23
C ASP A 407 -50.28 -22.77 -2.99
N ASN A 408 -50.40 -21.69 -2.18
CA ASN A 408 -49.59 -21.44 -0.99
C ASN A 408 -50.29 -21.88 0.33
N LYS A 409 -51.31 -22.73 0.27
CA LYS A 409 -52.07 -23.20 1.44
C LYS A 409 -51.17 -23.89 2.48
N TYR A 410 -51.50 -23.69 3.76
CA TYR A 410 -50.77 -24.29 4.86
C TYR A 410 -51.20 -25.73 5.12
N ALA A 411 -50.24 -26.65 5.30
CA ALA A 411 -50.50 -28.02 5.71
C ALA A 411 -50.71 -28.11 7.23
N ALA A 412 -51.96 -27.93 7.68
CA ALA A 412 -52.33 -28.02 9.08
C ALA A 412 -52.35 -29.47 9.57
N GLU A 413 -51.71 -29.72 10.73
CA GLU A 413 -51.63 -31.05 11.33
C GLU A 413 -53.03 -31.59 11.63
N GLY A 414 -53.38 -32.74 11.03
CA GLY A 414 -54.71 -33.35 11.17
C GLY A 414 -55.83 -32.72 10.32
N TYR A 415 -55.60 -31.61 9.63
CA TYR A 415 -56.62 -30.89 8.83
C TYR A 415 -56.27 -30.74 7.33
N GLY A 416 -55.07 -31.14 6.91
CA GLY A 416 -54.64 -31.06 5.51
C GLY A 416 -54.33 -29.63 5.06
N LEU A 417 -54.38 -29.37 3.75
CA LEU A 417 -54.13 -28.04 3.18
C LEU A 417 -55.28 -27.09 3.49
N GLN A 418 -55.00 -26.01 4.21
CA GLN A 418 -55.96 -25.02 4.67
C GLN A 418 -55.52 -23.61 4.32
N ASP A 419 -56.51 -22.75 4.08
CA ASP A 419 -56.26 -21.31 4.01
C ASP A 419 -55.95 -20.81 5.42
N ALA A 420 -54.87 -20.05 5.57
CA ALA A 420 -54.38 -19.62 6.88
C ALA A 420 -53.85 -18.19 6.86
N LYS A 421 -53.88 -17.54 8.01
CA LYS A 421 -53.23 -16.25 8.26
C LYS A 421 -51.93 -16.49 9.01
N LYS A 422 -50.84 -15.97 8.47
CA LYS A 422 -49.52 -16.01 9.09
C LYS A 422 -49.13 -14.59 9.47
N GLY A 423 -48.61 -14.41 10.68
CA GLY A 423 -48.14 -13.10 11.14
C GLY A 423 -47.05 -13.24 12.19
N VAL A 424 -46.41 -12.11 12.47
CA VAL A 424 -45.38 -12.00 13.50
C VAL A 424 -45.81 -10.92 14.50
N ILE A 425 -45.57 -11.19 15.78
CA ILE A 425 -45.86 -10.29 16.88
C ILE A 425 -44.57 -10.14 17.70
N PHE A 426 -44.19 -8.90 18.04
CA PHE A 426 -43.06 -8.67 18.93
C PHE A 426 -43.52 -8.73 20.40
N GLU A 427 -42.95 -9.66 21.17
CA GLU A 427 -43.22 -9.76 22.61
C GLU A 427 -42.31 -8.81 23.41
N SER A 428 -41.06 -8.62 22.96
CA SER A 428 -40.12 -7.68 23.57
C SER A 428 -38.97 -7.32 22.63
N PHE A 429 -38.46 -6.09 22.73
CA PHE A 429 -37.25 -5.64 22.03
C PHE A 429 -36.02 -5.60 22.98
N PRO A 430 -34.79 -5.81 22.45
CA PRO A 430 -33.54 -5.82 23.21
C PRO A 430 -33.07 -4.43 23.65
N SER A 431 -32.05 -4.35 24.52
CA SER A 431 -31.45 -3.06 24.90
C SER A 431 -30.71 -2.39 23.73
N ILE A 432 -30.12 -3.19 22.85
CA ILE A 432 -29.43 -2.79 21.62
C ILE A 432 -30.13 -3.47 20.45
N LEU A 433 -30.66 -2.67 19.54
CA LEU A 433 -31.42 -3.13 18.40
C LEU A 433 -30.54 -3.04 17.14
N HIS A 434 -30.18 -4.21 16.61
CA HIS A 434 -29.51 -4.34 15.32
C HIS A 434 -30.55 -4.52 14.22
N LEU A 435 -30.56 -3.59 13.27
CA LEU A 435 -31.49 -3.58 12.15
C LEU A 435 -30.72 -3.67 10.84
N GLN A 436 -30.86 -4.79 10.13
CA GLN A 436 -30.23 -5.05 8.85
C GLN A 436 -31.21 -4.65 7.75
N LEU A 437 -30.80 -3.74 6.89
CA LEU A 437 -31.59 -3.28 5.77
C LEU A 437 -31.29 -4.18 4.58
N LYS A 438 -32.30 -4.94 4.11
CA LYS A 438 -32.18 -5.84 2.96
C LYS A 438 -32.01 -5.04 1.67
N ARG A 439 -30.81 -4.53 1.45
CA ARG A 439 -30.39 -3.80 0.24
C ARG A 439 -29.77 -4.69 -0.81
N PHE A 440 -29.62 -5.97 -0.57
CA PHE A 440 -29.10 -6.93 -1.55
C PHE A 440 -30.18 -7.98 -1.79
N GLU A 441 -30.74 -7.98 -3.00
CA GLU A 441 -31.82 -8.90 -3.37
C GLU A 441 -31.53 -9.54 -4.73
N TYR A 442 -32.01 -10.78 -4.91
CA TYR A 442 -31.90 -11.48 -6.16
C TYR A 442 -33.01 -11.02 -7.10
N ASP A 443 -32.64 -10.43 -8.23
CA ASP A 443 -33.60 -10.05 -9.27
C ASP A 443 -33.81 -11.22 -10.23
N PHE A 444 -34.98 -11.85 -10.13
CA PHE A 444 -35.38 -12.97 -10.98
C PHE A 444 -35.46 -12.63 -12.47
N GLN A 445 -35.70 -11.36 -12.84
CA GLN A 445 -35.76 -10.95 -14.25
C GLN A 445 -34.37 -10.81 -14.85
N ARG A 446 -33.39 -10.39 -14.03
CA ARG A 446 -32.00 -10.17 -14.46
C ARG A 446 -31.08 -11.36 -14.16
N ASP A 447 -31.60 -12.35 -13.43
CA ASP A 447 -30.87 -13.55 -12.99
C ASP A 447 -29.54 -13.18 -12.27
N ALA A 448 -29.60 -12.13 -11.44
CA ALA A 448 -28.43 -11.55 -10.79
C ALA A 448 -28.78 -10.93 -9.43
N MET A 449 -27.82 -10.95 -8.51
CA MET A 449 -27.89 -10.20 -7.25
C MET A 449 -27.74 -8.70 -7.54
N MET A 450 -28.64 -7.89 -7.00
CA MET A 450 -28.64 -6.45 -7.19
C MET A 450 -28.69 -5.70 -5.86
N LYS A 451 -28.08 -4.51 -5.86
CA LYS A 451 -28.15 -3.57 -4.75
C LYS A 451 -29.34 -2.61 -4.91
N VAL A 452 -30.21 -2.56 -3.90
CA VAL A 452 -31.34 -1.64 -3.78
C VAL A 452 -30.85 -0.30 -3.23
N ASN A 453 -30.63 0.65 -4.15
CA ASN A 453 -30.19 2.01 -3.84
C ASN A 453 -31.36 3.00 -3.61
N ASP A 454 -32.58 2.50 -3.42
CA ASP A 454 -33.76 3.33 -3.19
C ASP A 454 -33.65 4.12 -1.88
N ARG A 455 -34.34 5.28 -1.86
CA ARG A 455 -34.36 6.17 -0.72
C ARG A 455 -35.14 5.54 0.43
N TYR A 456 -34.48 5.41 1.57
CA TYR A 456 -35.02 4.80 2.78
C TYR A 456 -34.64 5.64 4.00
N GLU A 457 -35.64 6.24 4.65
CA GLU A 457 -35.43 7.12 5.79
C GLU A 457 -35.41 6.35 7.11
N PHE A 458 -34.46 6.69 7.98
CA PHE A 458 -34.40 6.20 9.36
C PHE A 458 -34.23 7.38 10.33
N PRO A 459 -35.05 7.47 11.40
CA PRO A 459 -35.04 8.60 12.31
C PRO A 459 -33.92 8.48 13.35
N GLU A 460 -33.46 9.61 13.90
CA GLU A 460 -32.51 9.59 15.02
C GLU A 460 -33.12 9.04 16.32
N VAL A 461 -34.42 9.25 16.51
CA VAL A 461 -35.20 8.68 17.63
C VAL A 461 -36.31 7.80 17.06
N PHE A 462 -36.37 6.55 17.50
CA PHE A 462 -37.33 5.55 17.05
C PHE A 462 -38.16 5.02 18.21
N ASP A 463 -39.48 5.10 18.09
CA ASP A 463 -40.41 4.50 19.05
C ASP A 463 -40.88 3.14 18.53
N ALA A 464 -40.43 2.07 19.19
CA ALA A 464 -40.80 0.70 18.85
C ALA A 464 -42.09 0.22 19.54
N SER A 465 -42.62 1.00 20.48
CA SER A 465 -43.81 0.66 21.28
C SER A 465 -45.05 0.30 20.43
N PRO A 466 -45.33 0.95 19.28
CA PRO A 466 -46.48 0.63 18.45
C PRO A 466 -46.47 -0.77 17.81
N TYR A 467 -45.32 -1.44 17.78
CA TYR A 467 -45.15 -2.75 17.15
C TYR A 467 -45.11 -3.90 18.16
N LEU A 468 -45.14 -3.59 19.46
CA LEU A 468 -45.21 -4.59 20.52
C LEU A 468 -46.63 -5.10 20.69
N ASP A 469 -46.73 -6.36 21.14
CA ASP A 469 -47.98 -6.96 21.57
C ASP A 469 -48.69 -6.09 22.63
N ASP A 470 -50.01 -6.19 22.68
CA ASP A 470 -50.81 -5.45 23.67
C ASP A 470 -50.53 -5.91 25.10
N ASP A 471 -50.23 -7.20 25.28
CA ASP A 471 -49.90 -7.82 26.57
C ASP A 471 -48.39 -7.73 26.92
N ALA A 472 -47.57 -7.11 26.06
CA ALA A 472 -46.15 -6.91 26.32
C ALA A 472 -45.88 -6.00 27.54
N ASP A 473 -44.76 -6.21 28.22
CA ASP A 473 -44.34 -5.38 29.35
C ASP A 473 -43.96 -3.96 28.88
N LYS A 474 -44.88 -3.01 29.05
CA LYS A 474 -44.70 -1.58 28.71
C LYS A 474 -44.36 -0.72 29.93
N SER A 475 -43.78 -1.30 30.98
CA SER A 475 -43.38 -0.58 32.21
C SER A 475 -42.29 0.49 31.97
N GLU A 476 -41.40 0.24 31.00
CA GLU A 476 -40.42 1.21 30.50
C GLU A 476 -40.73 1.54 29.02
N PRO A 477 -40.49 2.79 28.57
CA PRO A 477 -40.67 3.16 27.17
C PRO A 477 -39.71 2.40 26.25
N TYR A 478 -40.16 2.05 25.05
CA TYR A 478 -39.34 1.44 23.99
C TYR A 478 -38.88 2.49 22.99
N ILE A 479 -38.35 3.60 23.52
CA ILE A 479 -37.74 4.68 22.74
C ILE A 479 -36.25 4.37 22.56
N TYR A 480 -35.78 4.45 21.32
CA TYR A 480 -34.41 4.16 20.93
C TYR A 480 -33.74 5.36 20.29
N HIS A 481 -32.45 5.53 20.58
CA HIS A 481 -31.59 6.53 19.94
C HIS A 481 -30.64 5.86 18.95
N LEU A 482 -30.49 6.46 17.78
CA LEU A 482 -29.55 6.04 16.76
C LEU A 482 -28.11 6.20 17.29
N HIS A 483 -27.41 5.08 17.39
CA HIS A 483 -26.03 4.99 17.86
C HIS A 483 -25.05 4.79 16.70
N GLY A 484 -25.44 4.03 15.68
CA GLY A 484 -24.56 3.69 14.56
C GLY A 484 -25.29 3.51 13.23
N VAL A 485 -24.65 3.96 12.15
CA VAL A 485 -25.07 3.78 10.76
C VAL A 485 -23.92 3.17 9.99
N LEU A 486 -24.05 1.89 9.62
CA LEU A 486 -23.06 1.18 8.81
C LEU A 486 -23.45 1.33 7.34
N VAL A 487 -22.50 1.77 6.53
CA VAL A 487 -22.71 2.23 5.15
C VAL A 487 -21.90 1.38 4.19
N HIS A 488 -22.52 1.07 3.04
CA HIS A 488 -21.84 0.47 1.90
C HIS A 488 -21.89 1.44 0.72
N SER A 489 -20.71 1.82 0.23
CA SER A 489 -20.53 2.62 -0.98
C SER A 489 -20.15 1.72 -2.14
N GLY A 490 -20.86 1.81 -3.27
CA GLY A 490 -20.56 1.01 -4.46
C GLY A 490 -21.62 -0.04 -4.75
N ASP A 491 -21.24 -1.03 -5.56
CA ASP A 491 -22.12 -2.11 -6.03
C ASP A 491 -21.65 -3.47 -5.48
N LEU A 492 -22.37 -4.55 -5.80
CA LEU A 492 -22.12 -5.90 -5.27
C LEU A 492 -20.67 -6.40 -5.50
N ASN A 493 -20.10 -6.08 -6.67
CA ASN A 493 -18.77 -6.57 -7.08
C ASN A 493 -17.62 -5.67 -6.63
N ALA A 494 -17.90 -4.40 -6.34
CA ALA A 494 -16.91 -3.40 -6.02
C ALA A 494 -17.54 -2.33 -5.13
N GLY A 495 -17.12 -2.32 -3.88
CA GLY A 495 -17.61 -1.36 -2.91
C GLY A 495 -16.77 -1.32 -1.64
N HIS A 496 -17.14 -0.40 -0.77
CA HIS A 496 -16.38 -0.03 0.40
C HIS A 496 -17.32 0.16 1.59
N TYR A 497 -16.90 -0.32 2.75
CA TYR A 497 -17.70 -0.32 3.97
C TYR A 497 -17.07 0.61 4.99
N TYR A 498 -17.90 1.41 5.64
CA TYR A 498 -17.50 2.29 6.73
C TYR A 498 -18.68 2.50 7.67
N ALA A 499 -18.43 3.09 8.84
CA ALA A 499 -19.48 3.34 9.84
C ALA A 499 -19.49 4.78 10.34
N PHE A 500 -20.67 5.34 10.55
CA PHE A 500 -20.86 6.52 11.38
C PHE A 500 -21.32 6.08 12.76
N LEU A 501 -20.57 6.42 13.80
CA LEU A 501 -20.85 5.98 15.17
C LEU A 501 -20.80 7.16 16.14
N LYS A 502 -21.59 7.08 17.22
CA LYS A 502 -21.55 8.03 18.35
C LYS A 502 -20.81 7.41 19.54
N PRO A 503 -19.56 7.81 19.84
CA PRO A 503 -18.82 7.31 20.99
C PRO A 503 -19.43 7.71 22.34
N GLU A 504 -20.14 8.83 22.39
CA GLU A 504 -20.76 9.38 23.59
C GLU A 504 -22.29 9.46 23.44
N LYS A 505 -23.01 9.36 24.57
CA LYS A 505 -24.48 9.32 24.63
C LYS A 505 -25.16 10.48 23.90
N ASN A 506 -24.66 11.69 24.13
CA ASN A 506 -25.15 12.94 23.52
C ASN A 506 -24.07 13.57 22.64
N GLY A 507 -23.16 12.74 22.10
CA GLY A 507 -22.05 13.18 21.28
C GLY A 507 -22.44 13.38 19.81
N GLN A 508 -21.49 13.93 19.07
CA GLN A 508 -21.54 14.00 17.61
C GLN A 508 -21.16 12.67 16.96
N PHE A 509 -21.50 12.53 15.68
CA PHE A 509 -21.07 11.37 14.89
C PHE A 509 -19.58 11.47 14.52
N TYR A 510 -18.97 10.31 14.39
CA TYR A 510 -17.65 10.14 13.82
C TYR A 510 -17.73 9.10 12.71
N ARG A 511 -17.05 9.36 11.60
CA ARG A 511 -16.88 8.43 10.49
C ARG A 511 -15.65 7.58 10.76
N PHE A 512 -15.86 6.28 10.88
CA PHE A 512 -14.85 5.24 10.97
C PHE A 512 -14.70 4.59 9.61
N ASP A 513 -13.70 5.04 8.87
CA ASP A 513 -13.35 4.61 7.52
C ASP A 513 -12.00 3.92 7.56
N ASP A 514 -12.03 2.62 7.88
CA ASP A 514 -10.85 1.80 8.13
C ASP A 514 -9.84 2.48 9.07
N ASP A 515 -8.66 2.84 8.56
CA ASP A 515 -7.55 3.41 9.34
C ASP A 515 -7.78 4.87 9.73
N ARG A 516 -8.80 5.49 9.15
CA ARG A 516 -9.14 6.90 9.29
C ARG A 516 -10.39 7.07 10.14
N VAL A 517 -10.29 7.92 11.15
CA VAL A 517 -11.43 8.34 11.96
C VAL A 517 -11.56 9.84 11.84
N THR A 518 -12.72 10.33 11.38
CA THR A 518 -12.99 11.76 11.25
C THR A 518 -14.28 12.12 11.98
N ARG A 519 -14.46 13.38 12.37
CA ARG A 519 -15.76 13.87 12.86
C ARG A 519 -16.73 13.93 11.68
N ALA A 520 -18.02 13.77 11.95
CA ALA A 520 -19.07 13.83 10.94
C ALA A 520 -20.28 14.59 11.49
N THR A 521 -20.96 15.31 10.61
CA THR A 521 -22.23 15.96 10.89
C THR A 521 -23.36 14.93 10.97
N SER A 522 -24.47 15.29 11.61
CA SER A 522 -25.66 14.42 11.65
C SER A 522 -26.21 14.13 10.27
N ARG A 523 -26.11 15.09 9.33
CA ARG A 523 -26.60 14.92 7.96
C ARG A 523 -25.77 13.92 7.16
N GLU A 524 -24.44 14.01 7.24
CA GLU A 524 -23.52 13.04 6.65
C GLU A 524 -23.77 11.62 7.19
N ALA A 525 -24.08 11.50 8.48
CA ALA A 525 -24.39 10.21 9.10
C ALA A 525 -25.79 9.68 8.75
N THR A 526 -26.77 10.54 8.48
CA THR A 526 -28.18 10.16 8.28
C THR A 526 -28.65 10.40 6.85
N GLU A 527 -29.07 11.62 6.52
CA GLU A 527 -29.72 11.98 5.24
C GLU A 527 -28.94 11.54 4.01
N GLU A 528 -27.61 11.69 4.04
CA GLU A 528 -26.76 11.30 2.91
C GLU A 528 -26.68 9.79 2.68
N ASN A 529 -27.07 9.00 3.69
CA ASN A 529 -27.06 7.54 3.68
C ASN A 529 -28.46 6.92 3.49
N PHE A 530 -29.50 7.73 3.26
CA PHE A 530 -30.84 7.23 2.92
C PHE A 530 -30.86 6.52 1.56
N GLY A 531 -29.93 6.85 0.65
CA GLY A 531 -29.96 6.43 -0.75
C GLY A 531 -30.84 7.36 -1.60
N GLY A 532 -31.32 6.87 -2.74
CA GLY A 532 -32.16 7.65 -3.68
C GLY A 532 -31.37 8.47 -4.69
N ASP A 533 -32.06 9.34 -5.42
CA ASP A 533 -31.45 10.12 -6.49
C ASP A 533 -30.53 11.25 -5.98
N TYR A 534 -29.51 11.59 -6.76
CA TYR A 534 -28.75 12.82 -6.56
C TYR A 534 -29.66 14.02 -6.83
N GLN A 535 -29.98 14.78 -5.78
CA GLN A 535 -30.75 16.01 -5.86
C GLN A 535 -29.90 17.19 -5.36
N ILE A 536 -29.68 18.18 -6.21
CA ILE A 536 -29.11 19.49 -5.86
C ILE A 536 -30.15 20.54 -6.25
N ASN A 537 -30.55 21.38 -5.30
CA ASN A 537 -31.55 22.43 -5.50
C ASN A 537 -32.88 21.94 -6.13
N GLY A 538 -33.28 20.70 -5.86
CA GLY A 538 -34.52 20.11 -6.39
C GLY A 538 -34.46 19.59 -7.83
N GLN A 539 -33.29 19.63 -8.48
CA GLN A 539 -33.07 19.04 -9.81
C GLN A 539 -32.35 17.68 -9.67
N LEU A 540 -32.78 16.69 -10.47
CA LEU A 540 -32.08 15.42 -10.59
C LEU A 540 -30.74 15.62 -11.31
N GLN A 541 -29.66 15.10 -10.72
CA GLN A 541 -28.36 15.01 -11.36
C GLN A 541 -27.87 13.57 -11.48
N LYS A 542 -26.89 13.34 -12.36
CA LYS A 542 -26.13 12.09 -12.39
C LYS A 542 -24.89 12.27 -11.54
N GLY A 543 -24.73 11.42 -10.53
CA GLY A 543 -23.47 11.32 -9.78
C GLY A 543 -22.59 10.21 -10.36
N GLN A 544 -21.28 10.39 -10.26
CA GLN A 544 -20.32 9.35 -10.62
C GLN A 544 -20.03 8.47 -9.40
N ASN A 545 -20.11 7.14 -9.57
CA ASN A 545 -19.69 6.20 -8.54
C ASN A 545 -18.16 6.24 -8.38
N PRO A 546 -17.61 6.51 -7.18
CA PRO A 546 -16.16 6.61 -6.97
C PRO A 546 -15.38 5.33 -7.32
N TYR A 547 -16.02 4.17 -7.20
CA TYR A 547 -15.38 2.86 -7.31
C TYR A 547 -15.57 2.22 -8.68
N THR A 548 -16.74 2.37 -9.29
CA THR A 548 -17.02 1.80 -10.63
C THR A 548 -16.87 2.82 -11.77
N ARG A 549 -16.71 4.11 -11.44
CA ARG A 549 -16.67 5.26 -12.38
C ARG A 549 -17.89 5.38 -13.30
N GLN A 550 -18.94 4.62 -13.04
CA GLN A 550 -20.20 4.66 -13.78
C GLN A 550 -21.07 5.82 -13.28
N TRP A 551 -21.75 6.49 -14.20
CA TRP A 551 -22.75 7.51 -13.89
C TRP A 551 -24.09 6.88 -13.53
N SER A 552 -24.65 7.29 -12.39
CA SER A 552 -25.94 6.83 -11.88
C SER A 552 -26.75 8.02 -11.41
N THR A 553 -28.07 7.99 -11.62
CA THR A 553 -28.97 8.96 -10.99
C THR A 553 -29.11 8.70 -9.50
N LYS A 554 -28.92 7.45 -9.05
CA LYS A 554 -29.01 7.04 -7.65
C LYS A 554 -27.65 7.05 -6.95
N ARG A 555 -27.65 7.51 -5.69
CA ARG A 555 -26.52 7.45 -4.77
C ARG A 555 -26.11 6.01 -4.53
N SER A 556 -24.81 5.72 -4.71
CA SER A 556 -24.23 4.40 -4.45
C SER A 556 -23.90 4.18 -2.98
N ASN A 557 -23.96 5.22 -2.14
CA ASN A 557 -23.72 5.16 -0.69
C ASN A 557 -25.06 5.05 0.02
N ASN A 558 -25.23 4.01 0.82
CA ASN A 558 -26.43 3.87 1.64
C ASN A 558 -26.19 2.99 2.86
N ALA A 559 -26.97 3.25 3.91
CA ALA A 559 -26.96 2.45 5.12
C ALA A 559 -27.46 1.03 4.84
N TYR A 560 -26.72 0.01 5.27
CA TYR A 560 -27.15 -1.40 5.19
C TYR A 560 -27.42 -1.99 6.58
N MET A 561 -26.93 -1.36 7.65
CA MET A 561 -27.21 -1.77 9.02
C MET A 561 -27.28 -0.54 9.93
N LEU A 562 -28.27 -0.54 10.83
CA LEU A 562 -28.50 0.50 11.84
C LEU A 562 -28.37 -0.11 13.24
N VAL A 563 -27.81 0.67 14.17
CA VAL A 563 -27.66 0.30 15.57
C VAL A 563 -28.37 1.34 16.43
N TYR A 564 -29.36 0.88 17.19
CA TYR A 564 -30.18 1.69 18.06
C TYR A 564 -30.01 1.24 19.53
N ILE A 565 -29.94 2.18 20.47
CA ILE A 565 -29.84 1.88 21.91
C ILE A 565 -31.07 2.42 22.63
N ARG A 566 -31.67 1.61 23.49
CA ARG A 566 -32.86 1.97 24.28
C ARG A 566 -32.52 3.09 25.27
N GLU A 567 -33.31 4.15 25.28
CA GLU A 567 -33.10 5.34 26.11
C GLU A 567 -32.98 4.98 27.61
N SER A 568 -33.86 4.12 28.13
CA SER A 568 -33.84 3.69 29.54
C SER A 568 -32.60 2.88 29.95
N ARG A 569 -31.83 2.38 28.98
CA ARG A 569 -30.63 1.54 29.19
C ARG A 569 -29.34 2.21 28.74
N LEU A 570 -29.41 3.43 28.20
CA LEU A 570 -28.27 4.13 27.62
C LEU A 570 -27.10 4.27 28.59
N ASP A 571 -27.37 4.55 29.87
CA ASP A 571 -26.35 4.64 30.92
C ASP A 571 -25.64 3.33 31.23
N GLN A 572 -26.37 2.22 31.12
CA GLN A 572 -25.85 0.88 31.36
C GLN A 572 -25.05 0.38 30.15
N ILE A 573 -25.51 0.67 28.93
CA ILE A 573 -24.89 0.23 27.67
C ILE A 573 -23.63 1.05 27.34
N MET A 574 -23.63 2.35 27.65
CA MET A 574 -22.50 3.25 27.43
C MET A 574 -21.95 3.78 28.76
N PRO A 575 -21.35 2.92 29.60
CA PRO A 575 -20.73 3.39 30.84
C PRO A 575 -19.45 4.18 30.55
N GLU A 576 -19.02 5.00 31.51
CA GLU A 576 -17.76 5.75 31.44
C GLU A 576 -16.54 4.82 31.26
N GLU A 577 -15.52 5.30 30.53
CA GLU A 577 -14.30 4.54 30.24
C GLU A 577 -13.61 3.98 31.49
N SER A 578 -13.60 4.76 32.58
CA SER A 578 -13.03 4.39 33.88
C SER A 578 -13.67 3.15 34.50
N LYS A 579 -14.90 2.80 34.09
CA LYS A 579 -15.67 1.65 34.57
C LYS A 579 -15.47 0.40 33.71
N ILE A 580 -14.62 0.47 32.69
CA ILE A 580 -14.28 -0.63 31.78
C ILE A 580 -12.76 -0.87 31.79
N PRO A 581 -12.16 -1.28 32.93
CA PRO A 581 -10.73 -1.54 32.97
C PRO A 581 -10.37 -2.76 32.12
N PRO A 582 -9.28 -2.71 31.33
CA PRO A 582 -8.79 -3.87 30.60
C PRO A 582 -8.19 -4.92 31.57
N PRO A 583 -8.17 -6.21 31.20
CA PRO A 583 -7.53 -7.25 31.99
C PRO A 583 -6.04 -6.96 32.24
N GLU A 584 -5.58 -7.10 33.50
CA GLU A 584 -4.23 -6.70 33.93
C GLU A 584 -3.08 -7.35 33.15
N HIS A 585 -3.29 -8.55 32.63
CA HIS A 585 -2.27 -9.28 31.87
C HIS A 585 -2.08 -8.76 30.44
N LEU A 586 -3.06 -8.04 29.86
CA LEU A 586 -2.97 -7.52 28.47
C LEU A 586 -1.95 -6.39 28.33
N PRO A 587 -1.95 -5.33 29.16
CA PRO A 587 -0.94 -4.28 29.09
C PRO A 587 0.48 -4.82 29.17
N ALA A 588 0.74 -5.71 30.13
CA ALA A 588 2.07 -6.27 30.36
C ALA A 588 2.56 -7.08 29.15
N ARG A 589 1.74 -7.99 28.62
CA ARG A 589 2.11 -8.81 27.45
C ARG A 589 2.28 -8.00 26.18
N ILE A 590 1.37 -7.07 25.91
CA ILE A 590 1.46 -6.24 24.69
C ILE A 590 2.69 -5.32 24.76
N ALA A 591 3.05 -4.82 25.95
CA ALA A 591 4.28 -4.07 26.14
C ALA A 591 5.54 -4.93 25.91
N GLU A 592 5.56 -6.16 26.42
CA GLU A 592 6.65 -7.12 26.20
C GLU A 592 6.82 -7.46 24.70
N GLU A 593 5.71 -7.75 24.01
CA GLU A 593 5.70 -8.03 22.58
C GLU A 593 6.18 -6.83 21.75
N LYS A 594 5.74 -5.61 22.09
CA LYS A 594 6.21 -4.37 21.45
C LYS A 594 7.72 -4.18 21.64
N ALA A 595 8.22 -4.38 22.86
CA ALA A 595 9.65 -4.26 23.16
C ALA A 595 10.48 -5.31 22.39
N LEU A 596 9.98 -6.54 22.28
CA LEU A 596 10.63 -7.60 21.50
C LEU A 596 10.61 -7.30 20.00
N ALA A 597 9.49 -6.79 19.47
CA ALA A 597 9.36 -6.41 18.07
C ALA A 597 10.27 -5.23 17.72
N GLU A 598 10.38 -4.22 18.58
CA GLU A 598 11.31 -3.10 18.43
C GLU A 598 12.76 -3.57 18.47
N LYS A 599 13.11 -4.48 19.39
CA LYS A 599 14.43 -5.11 19.43
C LYS A 599 14.74 -5.85 18.13
N LYS A 600 13.82 -6.67 17.62
CA LYS A 600 13.99 -7.37 16.33
C LYS A 600 14.08 -6.42 15.15
N ARG A 601 13.32 -5.32 15.15
CA ARG A 601 13.39 -4.29 14.10
C ARG A 601 14.76 -3.63 14.12
N LYS A 602 15.24 -3.23 15.29
CA LYS A 602 16.58 -2.66 15.47
C LYS A 602 17.67 -3.65 15.05
N GLU A 603 17.57 -4.92 15.43
CA GLU A 603 18.49 -5.98 14.99
C GLU A 603 18.48 -6.15 13.46
N ARG A 604 17.31 -6.01 12.81
CA ARG A 604 17.18 -6.09 11.34
C ARG A 604 17.76 -4.85 10.65
N GLU A 605 17.48 -3.66 11.17
CA GLU A 605 18.07 -2.39 10.70
C GLU A 605 19.60 -2.44 10.83
N GLU A 606 20.10 -2.90 11.97
CA GLU A 606 21.53 -3.12 12.19
C GLU A 606 22.09 -4.19 11.25
N ALA A 607 21.42 -5.34 11.09
CA ALA A 607 21.85 -6.40 10.19
C ALA A 607 21.91 -5.95 8.72
N HIS A 608 20.99 -5.07 8.30
CA HIS A 608 20.96 -4.50 6.96
C HIS A 608 22.23 -3.68 6.65
N LEU A 609 22.88 -3.08 7.66
CA LEU A 609 24.13 -2.33 7.48
C LEU A 609 25.34 -3.22 7.18
N TYR A 610 25.26 -4.52 7.43
CA TYR A 610 26.35 -5.46 7.21
C TYR A 610 26.11 -6.34 5.99
N MET A 611 27.21 -6.84 5.42
CA MET A 611 27.24 -7.85 4.38
C MET A 611 28.28 -8.92 4.72
N GLN A 612 28.10 -10.12 4.15
CA GLN A 612 29.10 -11.16 4.22
C GLN A 612 30.03 -11.08 3.02
N VAL A 613 31.34 -11.07 3.29
CA VAL A 613 32.41 -11.18 2.30
C VAL A 613 33.16 -12.48 2.55
N LEU A 614 33.21 -13.35 1.54
CA LEU A 614 33.94 -14.62 1.56
C LEU A 614 35.34 -14.39 1.01
N VAL A 615 36.35 -14.70 1.81
CA VAL A 615 37.75 -14.43 1.51
C VAL A 615 38.52 -15.73 1.38
N ALA A 616 39.13 -15.93 0.22
CA ALA A 616 40.04 -17.03 -0.07
C ALA A 616 41.48 -16.52 -0.23
N THR A 617 42.45 -17.41 -0.06
CA THR A 617 43.88 -17.15 -0.21
C THR A 617 44.53 -18.37 -0.84
N GLU A 618 45.80 -18.25 -1.23
CA GLU A 618 46.57 -19.37 -1.77
C GLU A 618 46.66 -20.57 -0.80
N LYS A 619 46.59 -20.34 0.52
CA LYS A 619 46.55 -21.40 1.54
C LYS A 619 45.34 -22.33 1.32
N HIS A 620 44.17 -21.76 1.06
CA HIS A 620 42.95 -22.51 0.82
C HIS A 620 43.04 -23.32 -0.48
N PHE A 621 43.59 -22.69 -1.54
CA PHE A 621 43.83 -23.37 -2.82
C PHE A 621 44.77 -24.58 -2.69
N LYS A 622 45.86 -24.45 -1.92
CA LYS A 622 46.81 -25.54 -1.66
C LYS A 622 46.20 -26.71 -0.89
N ALA A 623 45.20 -26.45 -0.06
CA ALA A 623 44.52 -27.47 0.74
C ALA A 623 43.42 -28.22 -0.04
N TYR A 624 43.03 -27.73 -1.21
CA TYR A 624 41.88 -28.26 -1.94
C TYR A 624 42.29 -29.30 -2.99
N GLN A 625 41.65 -30.47 -2.96
CA GLN A 625 41.87 -31.56 -3.91
C GLN A 625 40.79 -31.68 -4.99
N GLY A 626 39.73 -30.88 -4.90
CA GLY A 626 38.61 -30.92 -5.84
C GLY A 626 38.83 -30.10 -7.11
N ALA A 627 37.78 -30.03 -7.94
CA ALA A 627 37.74 -29.16 -9.10
C ALA A 627 37.45 -27.72 -8.68
N ASP A 628 38.02 -26.77 -9.42
CA ASP A 628 38.08 -25.33 -9.17
C ASP A 628 39.12 -24.92 -8.10
N LEU A 629 39.17 -23.63 -7.73
CA LEU A 629 40.12 -23.13 -6.75
C LEU A 629 39.84 -23.66 -5.33
N ILE A 630 38.60 -23.57 -4.88
CA ILE A 630 38.16 -23.93 -3.53
C ILE A 630 36.66 -24.29 -3.53
N PRO A 631 36.13 -24.96 -2.49
CA PRO A 631 34.70 -25.27 -2.40
C PRO A 631 33.90 -24.05 -1.94
N TRP A 632 33.55 -23.15 -2.88
CA TRP A 632 32.76 -21.94 -2.59
C TRP A 632 31.32 -22.20 -2.10
N ALA A 633 30.85 -23.44 -2.15
CA ALA A 633 29.51 -23.85 -1.73
C ALA A 633 29.41 -24.23 -0.23
N GLU A 634 30.54 -24.42 0.45
CA GLU A 634 30.64 -24.81 1.87
C GLU A 634 30.91 -23.57 2.74
N TYR A 635 29.99 -22.60 2.70
CA TYR A 635 30.10 -21.39 3.52
C TYR A 635 29.71 -21.70 4.98
N GLY A 636 30.63 -21.44 5.92
CA GLY A 636 30.39 -21.58 7.36
C GLY A 636 30.98 -22.83 8.01
N ALA A 637 31.75 -23.63 7.27
CA ALA A 637 32.59 -24.68 7.86
C ALA A 637 33.71 -24.06 8.70
N ASP A 638 34.06 -24.67 9.83
CA ASP A 638 35.20 -24.26 10.65
C ASP A 638 36.50 -24.50 9.86
N GLU A 639 37.40 -23.51 9.77
CA GLU A 639 38.72 -23.66 9.11
C GLU A 639 39.52 -24.85 9.67
N GLN A 640 39.20 -25.29 10.90
CA GLN A 640 39.80 -26.46 11.54
C GLN A 640 39.27 -27.79 10.99
N GLU A 641 38.03 -27.82 10.52
CA GLU A 641 37.38 -29.00 9.94
C GLU A 641 37.62 -29.08 8.42
N GLU A 642 37.61 -27.94 7.73
CA GLU A 642 37.81 -27.85 6.27
C GLU A 642 38.84 -26.76 5.90
N PRO A 643 40.14 -27.10 5.84
CA PRO A 643 41.21 -26.13 5.54
C PRO A 643 41.14 -25.46 4.16
N ALA A 644 40.32 -25.99 3.25
CA ALA A 644 40.09 -25.47 1.90
C ALA A 644 38.93 -24.46 1.83
N ALA A 645 38.06 -24.39 2.85
CA ALA A 645 36.87 -23.54 2.84
C ALA A 645 37.22 -22.05 2.98
N PRO A 646 36.52 -21.12 2.29
CA PRO A 646 36.78 -19.69 2.40
C PRO A 646 36.34 -19.13 3.75
N LYS A 647 37.04 -18.10 4.24
CA LYS A 647 36.70 -17.43 5.49
C LYS A 647 35.59 -16.39 5.29
N ALA A 648 34.54 -16.44 6.12
CA ALA A 648 33.44 -15.49 6.08
C ALA A 648 33.67 -14.30 7.01
N HIS A 649 33.64 -13.08 6.46
CA HIS A 649 33.74 -11.83 7.22
C HIS A 649 32.42 -11.08 7.18
N ARG A 650 31.90 -10.69 8.35
CA ARG A 650 30.76 -9.77 8.47
C ARG A 650 31.27 -8.34 8.53
N LEU A 651 31.10 -7.59 7.43
CA LEU A 651 31.66 -6.26 7.24
C LEU A 651 30.56 -5.23 6.97
N LEU A 652 30.82 -3.96 7.28
CA LEU A 652 29.90 -2.86 6.94
C LEU A 652 29.83 -2.71 5.43
N ARG A 653 28.63 -2.53 4.88
CA ARG A 653 28.41 -2.26 3.45
C ARG A 653 29.17 -1.03 2.95
N SER A 654 29.21 0.00 3.79
CA SER A 654 29.90 1.27 3.54
C SER A 654 31.41 1.23 3.74
N MET A 655 31.99 0.08 4.17
CA MET A 655 33.45 -0.05 4.29
C MET A 655 34.08 0.10 2.92
N THR A 656 35.17 0.87 2.82
CA THR A 656 35.89 1.06 1.56
C THR A 656 36.75 -0.16 1.24
N VAL A 657 37.05 -0.39 -0.04
CA VAL A 657 37.99 -1.43 -0.48
C VAL A 657 39.38 -1.24 0.16
N SER A 658 39.81 0.02 0.33
CA SER A 658 41.07 0.35 1.02
C SER A 658 41.08 -0.13 2.47
N ASP A 659 40.02 0.16 3.22
CA ASP A 659 39.90 -0.24 4.62
C ASP A 659 39.77 -1.76 4.76
N PHE A 660 39.02 -2.40 3.85
CA PHE A 660 38.96 -3.85 3.75
C PHE A 660 40.35 -4.47 3.54
N THR A 661 41.13 -3.94 2.59
CA THR A 661 42.47 -4.45 2.28
C THR A 661 43.43 -4.29 3.46
N LYS A 662 43.37 -3.15 4.17
CA LYS A 662 44.14 -2.92 5.41
C LYS A 662 43.75 -3.89 6.52
N MET A 663 42.45 -4.13 6.69
CA MET A 663 41.92 -5.10 7.67
C MET A 663 42.46 -6.50 7.39
N MET A 664 42.38 -6.94 6.12
CA MET A 664 42.91 -8.25 5.70
C MET A 664 44.43 -8.34 5.87
N THR A 665 45.17 -7.28 5.53
CA THR A 665 46.62 -7.23 5.71
C THR A 665 47.02 -7.47 7.16
N LYS A 666 46.34 -6.81 8.10
CA LYS A 666 46.58 -7.00 9.53
C LYS A 666 46.21 -8.40 10.00
N GLU A 667 45.08 -8.94 9.54
CA GLU A 667 44.59 -10.25 9.95
C GLU A 667 45.49 -11.40 9.47
N TYR A 668 45.94 -11.36 8.23
CA TYR A 668 46.82 -12.37 7.64
C TYR A 668 48.31 -12.14 7.97
N GLY A 669 48.65 -11.12 8.76
CA GLY A 669 50.02 -10.82 9.17
C GLY A 669 50.93 -10.39 8.01
N ALA A 670 50.35 -9.77 6.97
CA ALA A 670 51.07 -9.29 5.80
C ALA A 670 51.55 -7.83 5.99
N GLU A 671 52.49 -7.38 5.16
CA GLU A 671 52.94 -5.99 5.14
C GLU A 671 52.00 -5.11 4.32
N GLU A 672 51.88 -3.82 4.66
CA GLU A 672 51.01 -2.89 3.93
C GLU A 672 51.41 -2.79 2.46
N GLY A 673 50.44 -2.94 1.55
CA GLY A 673 50.67 -2.96 0.11
C GLY A 673 51.11 -4.30 -0.48
N THR A 674 51.20 -5.37 0.34
CA THR A 674 51.58 -6.71 -0.13
C THR A 674 50.40 -7.65 -0.39
N LEU A 675 49.16 -7.22 -0.10
CA LEU A 675 47.95 -7.96 -0.45
C LEU A 675 47.14 -7.24 -1.52
N ARG A 676 46.61 -8.00 -2.47
CA ARG A 676 45.74 -7.50 -3.53
C ARG A 676 44.46 -8.34 -3.62
N PRO A 677 43.28 -7.74 -3.40
CA PRO A 677 42.01 -8.43 -3.58
C PRO A 677 41.67 -8.61 -5.06
N TRP A 678 41.31 -9.83 -5.44
CA TRP A 678 40.77 -10.21 -6.73
C TRP A 678 39.30 -10.54 -6.63
N ILE A 679 38.55 -10.04 -7.60
CA ILE A 679 37.13 -10.31 -7.72
C ILE A 679 36.94 -11.73 -8.26
N MET A 680 36.07 -12.49 -7.59
CA MET A 680 35.67 -13.82 -8.03
C MET A 680 34.34 -13.76 -8.76
N VAL A 681 34.30 -14.24 -10.00
CA VAL A 681 33.10 -14.24 -10.85
C VAL A 681 32.64 -15.65 -11.16
N ASN A 682 31.32 -15.85 -11.31
CA ASN A 682 30.79 -17.11 -11.83
C ASN A 682 30.83 -17.08 -13.35
N ARG A 683 31.54 -18.03 -13.96
CA ARG A 683 31.60 -18.19 -15.42
C ARG A 683 30.41 -19.00 -15.92
N GLN A 684 30.13 -18.88 -17.23
CA GLN A 684 29.01 -19.57 -17.89
C GLN A 684 29.08 -21.11 -17.78
N ASN A 685 30.27 -21.66 -17.61
CA ASN A 685 30.52 -23.09 -17.47
C ASN A 685 30.37 -23.60 -16.02
N GLY A 686 29.95 -22.75 -15.08
CA GLY A 686 29.67 -23.11 -13.69
C GLY A 686 30.88 -23.04 -12.75
N THR A 687 32.04 -22.54 -13.20
CA THR A 687 33.22 -22.31 -12.32
C THR A 687 33.25 -20.92 -11.72
N VAL A 688 34.00 -20.75 -10.62
CA VAL A 688 34.19 -19.48 -9.90
C VAL A 688 35.66 -19.12 -9.92
N ARG A 689 36.05 -18.16 -10.76
CA ARG A 689 37.45 -17.82 -11.04
C ARG A 689 37.76 -16.34 -10.77
N PRO A 690 39.01 -16.00 -10.40
CA PRO A 690 39.49 -14.63 -10.39
C PRO A 690 39.35 -14.03 -11.78
N ASP A 691 38.81 -12.83 -11.87
CA ASP A 691 38.63 -12.13 -13.15
C ASP A 691 39.59 -10.94 -13.25
N HIS A 692 39.47 -9.98 -12.34
CA HIS A 692 40.36 -8.82 -12.27
C HIS A 692 40.61 -8.38 -10.83
N PRO A 693 41.73 -7.66 -10.57
CA PRO A 693 41.99 -7.09 -9.26
C PRO A 693 41.00 -5.96 -8.97
N LEU A 694 40.66 -5.78 -7.70
CA LEU A 694 39.79 -4.72 -7.21
C LEU A 694 40.64 -3.45 -6.95
N THR A 695 40.77 -2.60 -7.97
CA THR A 695 41.73 -1.48 -8.02
C THR A 695 41.13 -0.12 -7.64
N TRP A 696 39.87 -0.07 -7.18
CA TRP A 696 39.18 1.16 -6.78
C TRP A 696 39.14 1.30 -5.25
N PRO A 697 40.12 1.96 -4.62
CA PRO A 697 40.26 1.99 -3.17
C PRO A 697 39.13 2.72 -2.44
N ASP A 698 38.55 3.74 -3.08
CA ASP A 698 37.48 4.59 -2.50
C ASP A 698 36.08 4.00 -2.69
N MET A 699 35.95 2.94 -3.51
CA MET A 699 34.67 2.25 -3.72
C MET A 699 34.25 1.53 -2.43
N THR A 700 32.96 1.53 -2.13
CA THR A 700 32.44 0.75 -1.00
C THR A 700 32.33 -0.74 -1.36
N LEU A 701 32.36 -1.62 -0.36
CA LEU A 701 32.17 -3.05 -0.56
C LEU A 701 30.80 -3.38 -1.18
N GLU A 702 29.78 -2.59 -0.87
CA GLU A 702 28.45 -2.73 -1.48
C GLU A 702 28.45 -2.36 -2.97
N GLU A 703 29.08 -1.25 -3.35
CA GLU A 703 29.23 -0.88 -4.76
C GLU A 703 30.04 -1.95 -5.53
N ALA A 704 31.12 -2.46 -4.92
CA ALA A 704 31.92 -3.53 -5.51
C ALA A 704 31.10 -4.82 -5.66
N ALA A 705 30.33 -5.20 -4.65
CA ALA A 705 29.46 -6.37 -4.72
C ALA A 705 28.36 -6.21 -5.77
N ASN A 706 27.69 -5.06 -5.85
CA ASN A 706 26.64 -4.82 -6.83
C ASN A 706 27.17 -4.82 -8.28
N LYS A 707 28.40 -4.35 -8.49
CA LYS A 707 29.03 -4.34 -9.82
C LYS A 707 29.53 -5.71 -10.25
N PHE A 708 30.06 -6.51 -9.30
CA PHE A 708 30.90 -7.65 -9.65
C PHE A 708 30.48 -8.99 -9.01
N SER A 709 29.57 -9.00 -8.04
CA SER A 709 29.09 -10.22 -7.38
C SER A 709 27.93 -10.89 -8.13
N THR A 710 27.67 -12.15 -7.79
CA THR A 710 26.47 -12.87 -8.22
C THR A 710 25.40 -12.83 -7.14
N ARG A 711 24.12 -12.65 -7.53
CA ARG A 711 22.99 -12.38 -6.61
C ARG A 711 22.76 -13.41 -5.49
N THR A 712 23.37 -14.60 -5.56
CA THR A 712 22.98 -15.76 -4.74
C THR A 712 24.07 -16.28 -3.78
N GLY A 713 25.26 -15.67 -3.67
CA GLY A 713 26.40 -16.31 -3.00
C GLY A 713 27.34 -15.44 -2.14
N GLY A 714 26.95 -14.20 -1.80
CA GLY A 714 27.81 -13.25 -1.07
C GLY A 714 28.95 -12.68 -1.93
N PHE A 715 29.63 -11.63 -1.44
CA PHE A 715 30.75 -11.03 -2.17
C PHE A 715 32.01 -11.89 -1.97
N ARG A 716 32.57 -12.44 -3.05
CA ARG A 716 33.68 -13.40 -3.01
C ARG A 716 34.97 -12.73 -3.48
N VAL A 717 36.02 -12.86 -2.69
CA VAL A 717 37.31 -12.24 -2.94
C VAL A 717 38.43 -13.27 -2.78
N PHE A 718 39.38 -13.30 -3.71
CA PHE A 718 40.64 -14.01 -3.54
C PHE A 718 41.74 -13.00 -3.21
N LEU A 719 42.42 -13.16 -2.09
CA LEU A 719 43.54 -12.31 -1.70
C LEU A 719 44.84 -12.91 -2.24
N GLU A 720 45.44 -12.18 -3.17
CA GLU A 720 46.77 -12.45 -3.70
C GLU A 720 47.84 -11.78 -2.82
N ALA A 721 48.92 -12.50 -2.52
CA ALA A 721 50.10 -11.94 -1.87
C ALA A 721 51.19 -11.63 -2.91
N ALA A 722 51.84 -10.47 -2.79
CA ALA A 722 52.94 -10.06 -3.67
C ALA A 722 54.20 -10.88 -3.41
N GLU A 723 54.93 -11.22 -4.48
CA GLU A 723 56.35 -11.58 -4.37
C GLU A 723 57.17 -10.33 -4.06
N LYS A 724 58.25 -10.47 -3.28
CA LYS A 724 59.14 -9.34 -2.95
C LYS A 724 60.36 -9.35 -3.88
N ASP A 725 60.77 -8.17 -4.34
CA ASP A 725 62.04 -8.01 -5.05
C ASP A 725 63.25 -8.12 -4.10
N ALA A 726 64.45 -8.04 -4.66
CA ALA A 726 65.70 -8.09 -3.90
C ALA A 726 65.83 -6.93 -2.87
N ASP A 727 65.06 -5.85 -3.05
CA ASP A 727 65.02 -4.68 -2.16
C ASP A 727 63.84 -4.73 -1.16
N GLY A 728 63.08 -5.82 -1.16
CA GLY A 728 61.96 -6.06 -0.25
C GLY A 728 60.64 -5.39 -0.64
N LYS A 729 60.54 -4.79 -1.84
CA LYS A 729 59.33 -4.13 -2.34
C LYS A 729 58.39 -5.16 -3.01
N PRO A 730 57.06 -5.04 -2.84
CA PRO A 730 56.11 -5.90 -3.53
C PRO A 730 56.18 -5.71 -5.06
N ILE A 731 56.28 -6.82 -5.78
CA ILE A 731 56.23 -6.90 -7.24
C ILE A 731 54.82 -7.32 -7.64
N TRP A 732 54.19 -6.51 -8.51
CA TRP A 732 52.95 -6.87 -9.19
C TRP A 732 53.21 -6.93 -10.70
N PRO A 733 53.41 -8.12 -11.29
CA PRO A 733 53.78 -8.26 -12.71
C PRO A 733 52.77 -7.63 -13.69
N SER A 734 51.52 -7.43 -13.25
CA SER A 734 50.47 -6.80 -14.03
C SER A 734 50.56 -5.27 -14.14
N GLU A 735 51.48 -4.61 -13.42
CA GLU A 735 51.59 -3.13 -13.33
C GLU A 735 52.89 -2.56 -13.93
N GLU A 736 53.75 -3.36 -14.56
CA GLU A 736 54.91 -2.79 -15.25
C GLU A 736 54.45 -1.83 -16.37
N PRO A 737 54.90 -0.55 -16.38
CA PRO A 737 54.65 0.33 -17.49
C PRO A 737 55.33 -0.27 -18.72
N VAL A 738 54.57 -0.51 -19.77
CA VAL A 738 55.11 -0.90 -21.09
C VAL A 738 56.15 0.16 -21.45
N SER A 739 57.43 -0.21 -21.35
CA SER A 739 58.56 0.71 -21.57
C SER A 739 58.39 1.39 -22.93
N ALA A 740 58.21 2.71 -22.94
CA ALA A 740 58.19 3.47 -24.18
C ALA A 740 59.51 3.18 -24.93
N PRO A 741 59.48 2.83 -26.23
CA PRO A 741 60.70 2.48 -26.93
C PRO A 741 61.67 3.66 -26.94
N SER A 742 62.89 3.43 -26.46
CA SER A 742 63.98 4.41 -26.37
C SER A 742 64.64 4.66 -27.74
N SER A 743 63.84 5.06 -28.73
CA SER A 743 64.31 5.61 -30.01
C SER A 743 63.18 6.43 -30.64
N PRO A 744 63.44 7.64 -31.14
CA PRO A 744 62.43 8.43 -31.84
C PRO A 744 62.11 7.75 -33.18
N MET A 745 61.11 6.87 -33.20
CA MET A 745 60.58 6.33 -34.44
C MET A 745 59.63 7.35 -35.05
N THR A 746 60.12 8.03 -36.09
CA THR A 746 59.31 8.70 -37.09
C THR A 746 58.49 7.65 -37.86
N ASN A 747 57.26 7.41 -37.42
CA ASN A 747 56.06 7.16 -38.24
C ASN A 747 54.91 6.73 -37.31
N GLY A 748 53.80 7.48 -37.37
CA GLY A 748 52.71 7.41 -36.41
C GLY A 748 51.89 6.14 -36.45
N ASN A 749 52.11 5.25 -35.49
CA ASN A 749 51.12 4.29 -35.01
C ASN A 749 51.12 4.33 -33.47
N ALA A 750 50.17 5.07 -32.89
CA ALA A 750 49.80 4.87 -31.50
C ALA A 750 49.05 3.53 -31.37
N MET A 751 49.49 2.64 -30.47
CA MET A 751 48.81 1.37 -30.20
C MET A 751 47.40 1.63 -29.67
N THR A 752 46.42 0.83 -30.11
CA THR A 752 45.02 0.88 -29.61
C THR A 752 44.92 0.24 -28.22
N MET A 753 43.92 0.62 -27.40
CA MET A 753 43.70 0.02 -26.07
C MET A 753 43.55 -1.52 -26.12
N GLN A 754 43.00 -2.08 -27.20
CA GLN A 754 42.92 -3.53 -27.43
C GLN A 754 44.30 -4.20 -27.56
N GLN A 755 45.28 -3.53 -28.17
CA GLN A 755 46.64 -4.06 -28.29
C GLN A 755 47.42 -3.99 -26.98
N GLN A 756 47.11 -3.02 -26.10
CA GLN A 756 47.67 -2.95 -24.75
C GLN A 756 47.12 -4.05 -23.83
N GLN A 757 45.81 -4.36 -23.93
CA GLN A 757 45.20 -5.46 -23.17
C GLN A 757 45.77 -6.84 -23.52
N GLN A 758 46.12 -7.07 -24.78
CA GLN A 758 46.72 -8.33 -25.25
C GLN A 758 48.18 -8.55 -24.80
N GLN A 759 48.83 -7.54 -24.21
CA GLN A 759 50.21 -7.63 -23.72
C GLN A 759 50.31 -7.73 -22.20
N ARG A 760 49.22 -7.47 -21.45
CA ARG A 760 49.21 -7.58 -19.99
C ARG A 760 49.42 -9.04 -19.56
N PRO A 761 50.32 -9.32 -18.60
CA PRO A 761 50.45 -10.66 -18.04
C PRO A 761 49.14 -11.12 -17.35
N ILE A 762 48.75 -12.37 -17.60
CA ILE A 762 47.58 -13.02 -17.00
C ILE A 762 48.01 -13.90 -15.83
N MET A 763 47.14 -13.99 -14.80
CA MET A 763 47.32 -14.86 -13.65
C MET A 763 46.82 -16.27 -13.97
N ILE A 764 47.69 -17.27 -13.84
CA ILE A 764 47.37 -18.68 -14.09
C ILE A 764 47.65 -19.50 -12.85
N PHE A 765 46.70 -20.33 -12.43
CA PHE A 765 46.84 -21.23 -11.30
C PHE A 765 47.39 -22.59 -11.73
N LEU A 766 48.20 -23.19 -10.86
CA LEU A 766 48.84 -24.47 -11.13
C LEU A 766 48.34 -25.53 -10.14
N LYS A 767 47.93 -26.67 -10.67
CA LYS A 767 47.63 -27.88 -9.90
C LYS A 767 48.52 -29.03 -10.35
N TYR A 768 49.11 -29.72 -9.38
CA TYR A 768 49.89 -30.93 -9.61
C TYR A 768 49.04 -32.16 -9.32
N PHE A 769 48.93 -33.04 -10.31
CA PHE A 769 48.36 -34.37 -10.12
C PHE A 769 49.48 -35.37 -9.79
N ASP A 770 49.54 -35.77 -8.51
CA ASP A 770 50.41 -36.84 -8.03
C ASP A 770 49.81 -38.18 -8.45
N VAL A 771 50.28 -38.70 -9.59
CA VAL A 771 49.79 -39.95 -10.19
C VAL A 771 49.94 -41.12 -9.22
N ASP A 772 51.02 -41.15 -8.43
CA ASP A 772 51.31 -42.27 -7.53
C ASP A 772 50.36 -42.28 -6.32
N LYS A 773 49.91 -41.10 -5.87
CA LYS A 773 48.95 -40.95 -4.76
C LYS A 773 47.49 -40.75 -5.19
N GLN A 774 47.24 -40.52 -6.48
CA GLN A 774 45.94 -40.10 -7.02
C GLN A 774 45.40 -38.85 -6.31
N GLN A 775 46.28 -37.88 -6.06
CA GLN A 775 45.95 -36.64 -5.36
C GLN A 775 46.21 -35.43 -6.24
N LEU A 776 45.27 -34.49 -6.23
CA LEU A 776 45.41 -33.19 -6.87
C LEU A 776 45.83 -32.17 -5.82
N ASN A 777 46.90 -31.43 -6.07
CA ASN A 777 47.44 -30.46 -5.12
C ASN A 777 47.58 -29.09 -5.80
N GLY A 778 46.93 -28.06 -5.25
CA GLY A 778 47.20 -26.67 -5.65
C GLY A 778 48.64 -26.28 -5.29
N LEU A 779 49.33 -25.57 -6.18
CA LEU A 779 50.71 -25.11 -5.93
C LEU A 779 50.83 -23.61 -5.73
N GLY A 780 49.95 -22.84 -6.36
CA GLY A 780 49.98 -21.37 -6.38
C GLY A 780 49.62 -20.85 -7.76
N HIS A 781 49.94 -19.59 -8.03
CA HIS A 781 49.74 -18.94 -9.31
C HIS A 781 51.05 -18.43 -9.91
N ILE A 782 51.04 -18.21 -11.22
CA ILE A 782 52.13 -17.59 -11.97
C ILE A 782 51.58 -16.50 -12.90
N TYR A 783 52.44 -15.57 -13.29
CA TYR A 783 52.14 -14.59 -14.32
C TYR A 783 52.84 -14.95 -15.63
N MET A 784 52.08 -14.93 -16.72
CA MET A 784 52.62 -15.19 -18.06
C MET A 784 52.05 -14.21 -19.09
N SER A 785 52.81 -13.92 -20.14
CA SER A 785 52.27 -13.13 -21.26
C SER A 785 51.27 -13.98 -22.04
N PRO A 786 50.10 -13.44 -22.44
CA PRO A 786 49.14 -14.16 -23.30
C PRO A 786 49.74 -14.66 -24.63
N LEU A 787 50.84 -14.03 -25.07
CA LEU A 787 51.56 -14.37 -26.29
C LEU A 787 52.60 -15.49 -26.10
N ASP A 788 52.89 -15.87 -24.85
CA ASP A 788 53.77 -17.00 -24.57
C ASP A 788 53.15 -18.32 -25.02
N LYS A 789 54.00 -19.25 -25.44
CA LYS A 789 53.58 -20.62 -25.78
C LYS A 789 53.37 -21.44 -24.52
N ALA A 790 52.43 -22.37 -24.55
CA ALA A 790 52.14 -23.26 -23.42
C ALA A 790 53.38 -24.05 -22.94
N GLU A 791 54.32 -24.39 -23.83
CA GLU A 791 55.59 -25.03 -23.45
C GLU A 791 56.45 -24.20 -22.46
N LYS A 792 56.27 -22.88 -22.42
CA LYS A 792 56.96 -22.00 -21.47
C LYS A 792 56.44 -22.10 -20.03
N ILE A 793 55.32 -22.78 -19.79
CA ILE A 793 54.83 -23.06 -18.43
C ILE A 793 55.78 -24.05 -17.73
N ALA A 794 56.36 -25.00 -18.48
CA ALA A 794 57.16 -26.08 -17.91
C ALA A 794 58.38 -25.59 -17.08
N PRO A 795 59.22 -24.63 -17.53
CA PRO A 795 60.28 -24.06 -16.70
C PRO A 795 59.81 -23.50 -15.36
N HIS A 796 58.63 -22.85 -15.31
CA HIS A 796 58.07 -22.34 -14.06
C HIS A 796 57.68 -23.48 -13.12
N ILE A 797 57.04 -24.53 -13.67
CA ILE A 797 56.68 -25.74 -12.91
C ILE A 797 57.92 -26.42 -12.35
N LEU A 798 58.94 -26.67 -13.17
CA LEU A 798 60.18 -27.35 -12.75
C LEU A 798 60.86 -26.60 -11.60
N ARG A 799 60.90 -25.27 -11.69
CA ARG A 799 61.42 -24.40 -10.62
C ARG A 799 60.60 -24.49 -9.33
N ILE A 800 59.26 -24.47 -9.43
CA ILE A 800 58.36 -24.56 -8.26
C ILE A 800 58.45 -25.94 -7.60
N MET A 801 58.56 -27.01 -8.40
CA MET A 801 58.64 -28.39 -7.93
C MET A 801 60.06 -28.81 -7.50
N GLY A 802 61.09 -28.03 -7.85
CA GLY A 802 62.49 -28.41 -7.64
C GLY A 802 62.93 -29.60 -8.49
N TRP A 803 62.34 -29.78 -9.68
CA TRP A 803 62.65 -30.88 -10.61
C TRP A 803 63.77 -30.50 -11.58
N GLU A 804 64.50 -31.50 -12.08
CA GLU A 804 65.59 -31.29 -13.05
C GLU A 804 65.06 -30.77 -14.40
N GLU A 805 65.87 -29.96 -15.10
CA GLU A 805 65.50 -29.31 -16.37
C GLU A 805 65.17 -30.28 -17.53
N GLY A 806 65.35 -31.58 -17.35
CA GLY A 806 65.04 -32.64 -18.32
C GLY A 806 63.73 -33.39 -18.09
N VAL A 807 62.97 -33.10 -17.03
CA VAL A 807 61.72 -33.82 -16.72
C VAL A 807 60.63 -33.44 -17.73
N SER A 808 60.08 -34.44 -18.43
CA SER A 808 58.99 -34.25 -19.39
C SER A 808 57.64 -34.13 -18.67
N LEU A 809 56.84 -33.12 -19.05
CA LEU A 809 55.57 -32.79 -18.41
C LEU A 809 54.40 -32.92 -19.39
N GLU A 810 53.25 -33.31 -18.85
CA GLU A 810 51.97 -33.24 -19.55
C GLU A 810 51.11 -32.14 -18.93
N LEU A 811 50.65 -31.21 -19.78
CA LEU A 811 49.86 -30.06 -19.37
C LEU A 811 48.41 -30.24 -19.82
N TYR A 812 47.50 -29.93 -18.92
CA TYR A 812 46.07 -29.97 -19.12
C TYR A 812 45.43 -28.69 -18.60
N GLU A 813 44.39 -28.22 -19.27
CA GLU A 813 43.56 -27.11 -18.83
C GLU A 813 42.34 -27.67 -18.11
N GLU A 814 42.10 -27.20 -16.89
CA GLU A 814 40.88 -27.50 -16.14
C GLU A 814 39.80 -26.46 -16.44
N ILE A 815 38.96 -26.77 -17.43
CA ILE A 815 37.92 -25.85 -17.92
C ILE A 815 36.71 -25.84 -16.98
N LYS A 816 36.24 -27.03 -16.56
CA LYS A 816 35.14 -27.21 -15.59
C LYS A 816 35.24 -28.58 -14.89
N GLN A 817 34.42 -28.79 -13.86
CA GLN A 817 34.46 -29.98 -13.00
C GLN A 817 34.48 -31.33 -13.75
N THR A 818 33.82 -31.43 -14.91
CA THR A 818 33.74 -32.67 -15.69
C THR A 818 34.56 -32.66 -16.98
N TYR A 819 35.37 -31.62 -17.23
CA TYR A 819 36.07 -31.46 -18.50
C TYR A 819 37.45 -30.83 -18.31
N ILE A 820 38.46 -31.63 -18.62
CA ILE A 820 39.88 -31.27 -18.62
C ILE A 820 40.42 -31.56 -20.02
N GLU A 821 41.14 -30.60 -20.63
CA GLU A 821 41.63 -30.70 -22.00
C GLU A 821 43.16 -30.70 -22.05
N ARG A 822 43.76 -31.55 -22.89
CA ARG A 822 45.23 -31.57 -23.04
C ARG A 822 45.69 -30.35 -23.83
N MET A 823 46.64 -29.60 -23.27
CA MET A 823 47.18 -28.42 -23.93
C MET A 823 48.13 -28.78 -25.07
N LYS A 824 48.11 -27.95 -26.13
CA LYS A 824 49.04 -28.05 -27.26
C LYS A 824 50.28 -27.20 -26.99
N PRO A 825 51.49 -27.79 -26.83
CA PRO A 825 52.68 -27.04 -26.37
C PRO A 825 53.08 -25.84 -27.26
N LYS A 826 52.79 -25.95 -28.57
CA LYS A 826 53.15 -24.93 -29.57
C LYS A 826 52.16 -23.77 -29.67
N ASN A 827 50.95 -23.92 -29.12
CA ASN A 827 49.95 -22.85 -29.12
C ASN A 827 50.33 -21.79 -28.10
N THR A 828 49.99 -20.53 -28.40
CA THR A 828 50.06 -19.46 -27.41
C THR A 828 48.92 -19.62 -26.40
N LEU A 829 49.08 -19.01 -25.22
CA LEU A 829 48.06 -19.03 -24.17
C LEU A 829 46.75 -18.42 -24.67
N ILE A 830 46.81 -17.27 -25.35
CA ILE A 830 45.62 -16.65 -25.97
C ILE A 830 44.98 -17.51 -27.06
N ALA A 831 45.78 -18.24 -27.86
CA ALA A 831 45.26 -19.16 -28.88
C ALA A 831 44.67 -20.45 -28.29
N SER A 832 44.93 -20.69 -27.00
CA SER A 832 44.32 -21.76 -26.22
C SER A 832 43.21 -21.21 -25.31
N GLU A 833 42.75 -19.97 -25.55
CA GLU A 833 41.69 -19.29 -24.80
C GLU A 833 41.96 -19.12 -23.29
N ILE A 834 43.24 -19.19 -22.88
CA ILE A 834 43.65 -19.02 -21.49
C ILE A 834 43.55 -17.55 -21.07
N GLN A 835 42.89 -17.31 -19.95
CA GLN A 835 42.63 -16.00 -19.34
C GLN A 835 42.97 -15.99 -17.84
N ASP A 836 42.84 -14.82 -17.20
CA ASP A 836 43.04 -14.68 -15.75
C ASP A 836 42.21 -15.69 -14.97
N GLY A 837 42.81 -16.34 -13.96
CA GLY A 837 42.13 -17.31 -13.12
C GLY A 837 41.98 -18.71 -13.73
N ASP A 838 42.53 -18.98 -14.92
CA ASP A 838 42.55 -20.35 -15.45
C ASP A 838 43.50 -21.27 -14.69
N ILE A 839 43.13 -22.55 -14.64
CA ILE A 839 43.84 -23.58 -13.88
C ILE A 839 44.49 -24.54 -14.86
N ILE A 840 45.81 -24.66 -14.77
CA ILE A 840 46.60 -25.63 -15.52
C ILE A 840 46.96 -26.77 -14.57
N VAL A 841 46.44 -27.94 -14.89
CA VAL A 841 46.75 -29.20 -14.22
C VAL A 841 47.92 -29.85 -14.95
N PHE A 842 48.92 -30.34 -14.22
CA PHE A 842 50.04 -31.04 -14.82
C PHE A 842 50.44 -32.28 -14.06
N GLN A 843 51.11 -33.18 -14.78
CA GLN A 843 51.72 -34.39 -14.24
C GLN A 843 53.04 -34.67 -14.94
N ARG A 844 53.86 -35.54 -14.35
CA ARG A 844 55.04 -36.11 -15.02
C ARG A 844 54.58 -36.96 -16.20
N HIS A 845 55.31 -36.91 -17.32
CA HIS A 845 55.08 -37.86 -18.40
C HIS A 845 55.41 -39.27 -17.91
N LEU A 846 54.49 -40.20 -18.14
CA LEU A 846 54.63 -41.60 -17.74
C LEU A 846 54.99 -42.43 -18.97
N SER A 847 56.04 -43.24 -18.86
CA SER A 847 56.37 -44.25 -19.87
C SER A 847 55.27 -45.32 -19.96
N GLU A 848 55.19 -46.04 -21.10
CA GLU A 848 54.18 -47.10 -21.28
C GLU A 848 54.24 -48.17 -20.18
N ASP A 849 55.45 -48.54 -19.73
CA ASP A 849 55.65 -49.53 -18.66
C ASP A 849 55.14 -49.03 -17.28
N GLU A 850 55.32 -47.73 -16.99
CA GLU A 850 54.80 -47.10 -15.76
C GLU A 850 53.28 -46.99 -15.77
N GLN A 851 52.69 -46.61 -16.91
CA GLN A 851 51.23 -46.55 -17.06
C GLN A 851 50.58 -47.93 -16.85
N VAL A 852 51.19 -48.99 -17.39
CA VAL A 852 50.71 -50.37 -17.19
C VAL A 852 50.86 -50.80 -15.73
N SER A 853 51.98 -50.46 -15.09
CA SER A 853 52.24 -50.80 -13.69
C SER A 853 51.26 -50.11 -12.72
N ILE A 854 50.96 -48.82 -12.95
CA ILE A 854 50.02 -48.05 -12.14
C ILE A 854 48.59 -48.60 -12.29
N ARG A 855 48.15 -48.92 -13.51
CA ARG A 855 46.84 -49.55 -13.77
C ARG A 855 46.66 -50.93 -13.15
N GLN A 856 47.75 -51.67 -12.94
CA GLN A 856 47.72 -52.98 -12.25
C GLN A 856 47.56 -52.83 -10.73
N ILE A 857 48.09 -51.76 -10.14
CA ILE A 857 48.04 -51.49 -8.70
C ILE A 857 46.75 -50.74 -8.32
N GLN A 858 46.27 -49.85 -9.18
CA GLN A 858 45.04 -49.08 -9.02
C GLN A 858 44.22 -49.10 -10.33
N PRO A 859 43.20 -49.97 -10.45
CA PRO A 859 42.45 -50.16 -11.69
C PRO A 859 41.65 -48.93 -12.17
N THR A 860 41.45 -47.95 -11.29
CA THR A 860 40.71 -46.70 -11.55
C THR A 860 41.62 -45.52 -11.92
N ALA A 861 42.94 -45.72 -11.93
CA ALA A 861 43.98 -44.71 -12.20
C ALA A 861 44.40 -44.62 -13.67
#